data_AF-A0A7K4JE49-F1
#
_entry.id   AF-A0A7K4JE49-F1
#
_cell.length_a   1.000
_cell.length_b   1.000
_cell.length_c   1.000
_cell.angle_alpha   90.00
_cell.angle_beta   90.00
_cell.angle_gamma   90.00
#
_symmetry.space_group_name_H-M   'P 1'
#
loop_
_entity.id
_entity.type
_entity.pdbx_description
1 polymer ?
#
loop_
_entity_poly.entity_id
_entity_poly.type
_entity_poly.pdbx_seq_one_letter_code
_entity_poly.pdbx_strand_id
1 'polypeptide(L)'
;EEEVLEKLDAEFDRCVVDMKPYVLKLQHRSERQRCALWIKKLCEPSGAGTGIVGRKNRNLYAKLLLHMLKRGMLERPFTHKPEPGILKTLPSYMSIYFDEPNSTSAQSNSPDCLTDWVMGELGNSDSNQEESSLTTSLTHGIFKYSEKPALRSHSMSPPHWTNEDNLATPLSDHHHKTPISLDDSDIEARLNSWNLGLENPRYLREKPMPVSLMTPKTGLGKSSAFRDEQTLLRTHEKEPNMKIVEGKFHEERLKLQQKHDSDVQKILDRKNNEIELLKLSYKKKQNEDEEMIRILEKKVQTLARKMSDMSEAKEKQIMELKKMCEQSTESLNNEWGKRLHNAVAEMEKEKFSIRKKHTEDMQELLEDTNARVAKMEEDYLEQIKSTNQTVKKLEARVQQLTVEAENSNLQRQKLSQEKSDAEQRYQVVCAELQEMKARHSSLQKDKDRVIQEYEKNIQQLQSKYDVDINLMKQEHAASAAKASDVIEELQLSVSLQKQQLQDQRQLQLRDQEYKLQQEKLHLQHVYEKKILAIRNDLDKERGDAEKKICKLEEALKEKEEQLTRVTEVQRLQAQQADAALEEFKRQVELNSEKVYAEMKQQMEKVEADLSRSKLIREKQSKEFSRQLEDVKQRYEQQIVELKLEHEQEKTHLFQQHNAEKDCLVRDHEREIEKLEKRLRAAMAEHESKTQESRKRHRQVICDQENQIHKLREELIQVNTQWMQQLLELTCQWNEEKQRAAQDHETAVKKIKTEEEKMILDLKKIHAAETEKALDEANSRLEQTEKEYSQKLAASSQIIAELKTTISSLTEEKSRLQLDAEQQIREVVRKYEDKKHQLITDNERVIKVI
;
A
#
# COMPACT_ATOMS: atom_id res chain seq x y z
N GLU A 1 -24.28 -19.91 25.94
CA GLU A 1 -24.75 -18.50 25.89
C GLU A 1 -24.42 -17.81 27.20
N GLU A 2 -25.05 -18.09 28.35
CA GLU A 2 -24.54 -17.89 29.72
C GLU A 2 -23.03 -18.13 29.78
N GLU A 3 -22.53 -19.30 29.36
CA GLU A 3 -21.10 -19.63 29.35
C GLU A 3 -20.23 -18.69 28.47
N VAL A 4 -20.83 -17.96 27.54
CA VAL A 4 -20.19 -16.95 26.68
C VAL A 4 -20.43 -15.52 27.18
N LEU A 5 -21.57 -15.24 27.82
CA LEU A 5 -21.82 -14.00 28.54
C LEU A 5 -20.87 -13.90 29.74
N GLU A 6 -20.72 -14.97 30.51
CA GLU A 6 -19.81 -15.12 31.65
C GLU A 6 -18.35 -14.98 31.20
N LYS A 7 -17.94 -15.62 30.09
CA LYS A 7 -16.60 -15.39 29.51
C LYS A 7 -16.38 -13.94 29.06
N LEU A 8 -17.43 -13.24 28.59
CA LEU A 8 -17.35 -11.83 28.25
C LEU A 8 -17.36 -10.93 29.50
N ASP A 9 -18.08 -11.29 30.56
CA ASP A 9 -18.09 -10.57 31.83
C ASP A 9 -16.74 -10.74 32.55
N ALA A 10 -16.21 -11.97 32.66
CA ALA A 10 -14.88 -12.23 33.20
C ALA A 10 -13.74 -11.59 32.37
N GLU A 11 -13.89 -11.50 31.04
CA GLU A 11 -12.96 -10.73 30.21
C GLU A 11 -13.04 -9.22 30.50
N PHE A 12 -14.24 -8.68 30.69
CA PHE A 12 -14.45 -7.28 31.05
C PHE A 12 -13.87 -6.95 32.42
N ASP A 13 -14.15 -7.77 33.43
CA ASP A 13 -13.65 -7.59 34.79
C ASP A 13 -12.12 -7.63 34.83
N ARG A 14 -11.49 -8.55 34.08
CA ARG A 14 -10.03 -8.55 33.88
C ARG A 14 -9.54 -7.24 33.28
N CYS A 15 -10.22 -6.71 32.25
CA CYS A 15 -9.85 -5.41 31.66
C CYS A 15 -9.99 -4.26 32.67
N VAL A 16 -11.03 -4.24 33.50
CA VAL A 16 -11.25 -3.19 34.53
C VAL A 16 -10.22 -3.28 35.66
N VAL A 17 -9.85 -4.49 36.09
CA VAL A 17 -8.75 -4.71 37.03
C VAL A 17 -7.42 -4.23 36.44
N ASP A 18 -7.12 -4.60 35.19
CA ASP A 18 -5.92 -4.16 34.48
C ASP A 18 -5.85 -2.64 34.29
N MET A 19 -6.99 -1.93 34.10
CA MET A 19 -7.02 -0.47 33.99
C MET A 19 -6.60 0.24 35.28
N LYS A 20 -6.97 -0.32 36.45
CA LYS A 20 -6.86 0.33 37.76
C LYS A 20 -5.48 0.96 38.03
N PRO A 21 -4.33 0.28 37.84
CA PRO A 21 -3.01 0.91 38.03
C PRO A 21 -2.70 2.03 37.05
N TYR A 22 -3.20 2.01 35.81
CA TYR A 22 -2.97 3.08 34.83
C TYR A 22 -3.86 4.30 35.11
N VAL A 23 -5.15 4.09 35.39
CA VAL A 23 -6.05 5.19 35.80
C VAL A 23 -5.52 5.88 37.05
N LEU A 24 -5.02 5.15 38.05
CA LEU A 24 -4.44 5.77 39.25
C LEU A 24 -3.13 6.54 38.99
N LYS A 25 -2.38 6.20 37.93
CA LYS A 25 -1.15 6.89 37.49
C LYS A 25 -1.39 8.13 36.62
N LEU A 26 -2.60 8.34 36.08
CA LEU A 26 -2.92 9.54 35.30
C LEU A 26 -2.72 10.82 36.14
N GLN A 27 -1.93 11.76 35.64
CA GLN A 27 -1.62 12.99 36.38
C GLN A 27 -2.88 13.83 36.61
N HIS A 28 -3.65 14.11 35.56
CA HIS A 28 -4.79 15.04 35.64
C HIS A 28 -6.01 14.40 36.34
N ARG A 29 -6.52 15.11 37.36
CA ARG A 29 -7.71 14.69 38.14
C ARG A 29 -8.97 14.59 37.27
N SER A 30 -9.10 15.45 36.26
CA SER A 30 -10.20 15.47 35.28
C SER A 30 -10.22 14.23 34.39
N GLU A 31 -9.07 13.68 34.01
CA GLU A 31 -8.95 12.42 33.25
C GLU A 31 -9.33 11.23 34.12
N ARG A 32 -8.79 11.16 35.35
CA ARG A 32 -9.20 10.14 36.33
C ARG A 32 -10.71 10.13 36.55
N GLN A 33 -11.33 11.31 36.62
CA GLN A 33 -12.78 11.43 36.74
C GLN A 33 -13.54 11.04 35.46
N ARG A 34 -13.02 11.37 34.26
CA ARG A 34 -13.60 10.91 32.97
C ARG A 34 -13.51 9.39 32.82
N CYS A 35 -12.36 8.79 33.09
CA CYS A 35 -12.17 7.34 33.08
C CYS A 35 -13.07 6.64 34.10
N ALA A 36 -13.21 7.18 35.33
CA ALA A 36 -14.11 6.62 36.33
C ALA A 36 -15.59 6.68 35.88
N LEU A 37 -16.02 7.75 35.21
CA LEU A 37 -17.38 7.83 34.63
C LEU A 37 -17.58 6.84 33.47
N TRP A 38 -16.59 6.67 32.60
CA TRP A 38 -16.66 5.68 31.52
C TRP A 38 -16.66 4.24 32.07
N ILE A 39 -15.74 3.89 32.98
CA ILE A 39 -15.73 2.58 33.64
C ILE A 39 -17.07 2.32 34.32
N LYS A 40 -17.64 3.30 35.03
CA LYS A 40 -18.99 3.19 35.61
C LYS A 40 -20.07 2.88 34.57
N LYS A 41 -20.10 3.59 33.41
CA LYS A 41 -21.04 3.25 32.32
C LYS A 41 -20.79 1.85 31.74
N LEU A 42 -19.54 1.42 31.60
CA LEU A 42 -19.24 0.07 31.11
C LEU A 42 -19.69 -1.01 32.10
N CYS A 43 -19.61 -0.74 33.41
CA CYS A 43 -20.14 -1.60 34.47
C CYS A 43 -21.68 -1.56 34.62
N GLU A 44 -22.38 -0.58 34.03
CA GLU A 44 -23.84 -0.46 34.11
C GLU A 44 -24.53 -1.42 33.11
N PRO A 45 -25.35 -2.40 33.54
CA PRO A 45 -25.94 -3.39 32.64
C PRO A 45 -26.79 -2.78 31.52
N SER A 46 -27.57 -1.74 31.84
CA SER A 46 -28.38 -0.98 30.88
C SER A 46 -27.52 -0.11 29.93
N GLY A 47 -26.30 0.24 30.33
CA GLY A 47 -25.34 0.96 29.49
C GLY A 47 -24.70 0.06 28.44
N ALA A 48 -24.31 -1.16 28.82
CA ALA A 48 -23.70 -2.14 27.91
C ALA A 48 -24.64 -2.62 26.80
N GLY A 49 -25.94 -2.72 27.09
CA GLY A 49 -26.95 -3.29 26.18
C GLY A 49 -27.08 -4.81 26.32
N THR A 50 -28.31 -5.32 26.14
CA THR A 50 -28.67 -6.70 26.47
C THR A 50 -28.11 -7.73 25.47
N GLY A 51 -27.69 -8.89 25.98
CA GLY A 51 -27.23 -10.03 25.17
C GLY A 51 -25.74 -9.99 24.77
N ILE A 52 -25.33 -10.95 23.93
CA ILE A 52 -23.91 -11.14 23.54
C ILE A 52 -23.34 -9.88 22.85
N VAL A 53 -24.11 -9.24 21.97
CA VAL A 53 -23.61 -8.13 21.14
C VAL A 53 -23.29 -6.89 22.00
N GLY A 54 -24.15 -6.55 22.96
CA GLY A 54 -23.91 -5.46 23.90
C GLY A 54 -22.69 -5.71 24.79
N ARG A 55 -22.59 -6.92 25.38
CA ARG A 55 -21.38 -7.33 26.14
C ARG A 55 -20.11 -7.29 25.28
N LYS A 56 -20.13 -7.79 24.04
CA LYS A 56 -18.99 -7.68 23.11
C LYS A 56 -18.60 -6.22 22.84
N ASN A 57 -19.58 -5.34 22.62
CA ASN A 57 -19.31 -3.91 22.41
C ASN A 57 -18.69 -3.27 23.68
N ARG A 58 -19.27 -3.51 24.86
CA ARG A 58 -18.67 -3.11 26.16
C ARG A 58 -17.22 -3.59 26.30
N ASN A 59 -16.95 -4.86 25.97
CA ASN A 59 -15.60 -5.43 26.05
C ASN A 59 -14.63 -4.75 25.07
N LEU A 60 -15.08 -4.37 23.86
CA LEU A 60 -14.27 -3.61 22.91
C LEU A 60 -13.99 -2.18 23.44
N TYR A 61 -14.99 -1.49 23.98
CA TYR A 61 -14.77 -0.21 24.68
C TYR A 61 -13.78 -0.34 25.85
N ALA A 62 -13.85 -1.43 26.63
CA ALA A 62 -12.94 -1.68 27.73
C ALA A 62 -11.51 -1.96 27.24
N LYS A 63 -11.34 -2.81 26.22
CA LYS A 63 -10.03 -3.08 25.60
C LYS A 63 -9.41 -1.82 25.01
N LEU A 64 -10.22 -0.99 24.34
CA LEU A 64 -9.79 0.30 23.76
C LEU A 64 -9.32 1.27 24.84
N LEU A 65 -10.13 1.45 25.90
CA LEU A 65 -9.77 2.30 27.05
C LEU A 65 -8.50 1.79 27.74
N LEU A 66 -8.35 0.47 27.93
CA LEU A 66 -7.14 -0.12 28.51
C LEU A 66 -5.90 0.08 27.62
N HIS A 67 -6.04 0.00 26.30
CA HIS A 67 -4.95 0.25 25.37
C HIS A 67 -4.50 1.72 25.38
N MET A 68 -5.45 2.65 25.30
CA MET A 68 -5.23 4.09 25.42
C MET A 68 -4.56 4.46 26.76
N LEU A 69 -5.04 3.89 27.88
CA LEU A 69 -4.44 4.05 29.20
C LEU A 69 -3.01 3.46 29.32
N LYS A 70 -2.69 2.39 28.57
CA LYS A 70 -1.34 1.81 28.51
C LYS A 70 -0.37 2.67 27.69
N ARG A 71 -0.84 3.32 26.61
CA ARG A 71 -0.05 4.31 25.84
C ARG A 71 0.05 5.67 26.53
N GLY A 72 -0.82 5.95 27.51
CA GLY A 72 -0.85 7.22 28.26
C GLY A 72 -1.60 8.35 27.55
N MET A 73 -2.26 8.08 26.42
CA MET A 73 -3.04 9.05 25.65
C MET A 73 -4.51 8.63 25.64
N LEU A 74 -5.40 9.50 26.12
CA LEU A 74 -6.85 9.29 26.15
C LEU A 74 -7.51 10.09 25.04
N GLU A 75 -8.03 9.41 24.03
CA GLU A 75 -8.66 10.03 22.86
C GLU A 75 -10.19 9.90 22.89
N ARG A 76 -10.87 10.37 21.84
CA ARG A 76 -12.30 10.12 21.66
C ARG A 76 -12.54 8.61 21.60
N PRO A 77 -13.55 8.05 22.28
CA PRO A 77 -14.66 8.73 22.95
C PRO A 77 -14.39 9.12 24.43
N PHE A 78 -13.28 8.67 25.03
CA PHE A 78 -13.00 8.81 26.46
C PHE A 78 -12.60 10.22 26.92
N THR A 79 -12.25 11.10 25.98
CA THR A 79 -12.08 12.55 26.21
C THR A 79 -13.35 13.27 26.64
N HIS A 80 -14.53 12.75 26.31
CA HIS A 80 -15.82 13.32 26.71
C HIS A 80 -16.44 12.55 27.87
N LYS A 81 -17.49 13.08 28.51
CA LYS A 81 -18.31 12.27 29.42
C LYS A 81 -19.11 11.24 28.59
N PRO A 82 -19.35 10.03 29.10
CA PRO A 82 -20.21 9.07 28.41
C PRO A 82 -21.62 9.63 28.23
N GLU A 83 -22.16 9.53 27.02
CA GLU A 83 -23.57 9.85 26.72
C GLU A 83 -24.52 8.93 27.51
N PRO A 84 -25.71 9.39 27.92
CA PRO A 84 -26.75 8.54 28.48
C PRO A 84 -27.23 7.44 27.50
N GLY A 85 -27.78 6.34 28.02
CA GLY A 85 -28.33 5.24 27.20
C GLY A 85 -27.28 4.21 26.75
N ILE A 86 -27.67 3.36 25.80
CA ILE A 86 -26.86 2.20 25.36
C ILE A 86 -25.55 2.65 24.70
N LEU A 87 -24.47 1.86 24.85
CA LEU A 87 -23.23 2.03 24.10
C LEU A 87 -23.49 1.87 22.59
N LYS A 88 -23.34 2.96 21.83
CA LYS A 88 -23.21 2.93 20.36
C LYS A 88 -22.13 1.93 19.96
N THR A 89 -22.27 1.24 18.83
CA THR A 89 -21.22 0.33 18.32
C THR A 89 -19.95 1.12 18.01
N LEU A 90 -18.78 0.59 18.38
CA LEU A 90 -17.50 1.22 18.00
C LEU A 90 -17.40 1.36 16.46
N PRO A 91 -17.09 2.56 15.93
CA PRO A 91 -16.83 2.75 14.51
C PRO A 91 -15.67 1.88 14.03
N SER A 92 -15.75 1.36 12.80
CA SER A 92 -14.77 0.40 12.27
C SER A 92 -13.31 0.89 12.37
N TYR A 93 -13.07 2.20 12.18
CA TYR A 93 -11.73 2.78 12.30
C TYR A 93 -11.12 2.67 13.71
N MET A 94 -11.92 2.49 14.77
CA MET A 94 -11.38 2.24 16.12
C MET A 94 -10.74 0.85 16.26
N SER A 95 -10.87 -0.03 15.27
CA SER A 95 -10.19 -1.33 15.24
C SER A 95 -8.68 -1.20 15.05
N ILE A 96 -8.19 -0.10 14.46
CA ILE A 96 -6.74 0.13 14.26
C ILE A 96 -5.97 0.13 15.60
N TYR A 97 -6.61 0.50 16.70
CA TYR A 97 -6.06 0.42 18.05
C TYR A 97 -5.89 -1.02 18.58
N PHE A 98 -6.34 -2.04 17.85
CA PHE A 98 -6.08 -3.44 18.13
C PHE A 98 -5.15 -4.09 17.09
N ASP A 99 -5.05 -3.49 15.89
CA ASP A 99 -4.26 -4.00 14.76
C ASP A 99 -2.89 -3.32 14.59
N GLU A 100 -2.62 -2.19 15.25
CA GLU A 100 -1.31 -1.51 15.18
C GLU A 100 -0.19 -2.41 15.78
N PRO A 101 0.85 -2.79 15.00
CA PRO A 101 1.92 -3.63 15.51
C PRO A 101 2.83 -2.84 16.47
N ASN A 102 3.11 -3.42 17.64
CA ASN A 102 4.11 -2.94 18.60
C ASN A 102 5.48 -2.79 17.91
N SER A 103 5.82 -1.58 17.50
CA SER A 103 6.95 -1.31 16.60
C SER A 103 8.15 -0.78 17.38
N THR A 104 9.18 -1.62 17.56
CA THR A 104 10.39 -1.29 18.33
C THR A 104 11.66 -1.88 17.69
N SER A 105 12.30 -1.16 16.75
CA SER A 105 13.62 -1.44 16.13
C SER A 105 13.76 -2.79 15.37
N ALA A 106 14.82 -3.12 14.61
CA ALA A 106 16.05 -2.44 14.13
C ALA A 106 16.39 -3.07 12.73
N GLN A 107 16.93 -2.40 11.69
CA GLN A 107 18.25 -1.77 11.50
C GLN A 107 19.45 -2.73 11.32
N SER A 108 20.01 -2.84 10.09
CA SER A 108 21.47 -2.81 9.81
C SER A 108 21.85 -2.99 8.32
N ASN A 109 23.06 -2.53 7.96
CA ASN A 109 23.69 -2.45 6.63
C ASN A 109 24.29 -3.84 6.21
N SER A 110 25.03 -4.09 5.10
CA SER A 110 25.98 -3.27 4.30
C SER A 110 26.27 -3.86 2.87
N PRO A 111 27.44 -3.77 2.20
CA PRO A 111 27.60 -2.94 0.98
C PRO A 111 28.10 -3.70 -0.30
N ASP A 112 28.72 -2.93 -1.22
CA ASP A 112 29.64 -3.31 -2.31
C ASP A 112 29.15 -4.08 -3.55
N CYS A 113 28.74 -3.32 -4.57
CA CYS A 113 29.39 -3.39 -5.89
C CYS A 113 29.17 -2.07 -6.65
N LEU A 114 30.23 -1.48 -7.20
CA LEU A 114 30.19 -0.21 -7.94
C LEU A 114 30.75 -0.41 -9.35
N THR A 115 30.00 -0.03 -10.37
CA THR A 115 30.48 0.16 -11.75
C THR A 115 29.99 1.53 -12.21
N ASP A 116 30.85 2.55 -12.34
CA ASP A 116 31.96 2.68 -13.30
C ASP A 116 31.49 3.03 -14.72
N TRP A 117 31.37 4.34 -14.97
CA TRP A 117 31.43 4.91 -16.34
C TRP A 117 31.72 6.42 -16.43
N VAL A 118 32.04 7.12 -15.33
CA VAL A 118 32.43 8.55 -15.34
C VAL A 118 33.58 8.79 -14.36
N MET A 119 34.79 8.38 -14.74
CA MET A 119 36.06 8.77 -14.10
C MET A 119 37.10 9.09 -15.17
N GLY A 120 37.55 10.35 -15.21
CA GLY A 120 38.52 10.89 -16.18
C GLY A 120 38.23 12.38 -16.41
N GLU A 121 39.06 13.34 -15.97
CA GLU A 121 40.53 13.32 -15.90
C GLU A 121 41.09 14.20 -14.76
N LEU A 122 42.39 14.02 -14.50
CA LEU A 122 43.32 14.88 -13.72
C LEU A 122 43.04 15.08 -12.22
N GLY A 123 44.10 14.94 -11.42
CA GLY A 123 44.09 15.13 -9.96
C GLY A 123 45.47 15.55 -9.42
N ASN A 124 45.59 15.56 -8.09
CA ASN A 124 46.72 16.03 -7.26
C ASN A 124 46.94 17.57 -7.30
N SER A 125 47.20 18.27 -6.19
CA SER A 125 47.80 17.78 -4.92
C SER A 125 47.20 18.39 -3.63
N ASP A 126 47.11 17.52 -2.62
CA ASP A 126 47.44 17.71 -1.20
C ASP A 126 46.81 18.80 -0.29
N SER A 127 46.08 18.29 0.71
CA SER A 127 46.19 18.65 2.14
C SER A 127 45.31 19.75 2.77
N ASN A 128 43.99 19.57 2.61
CA ASN A 128 43.00 19.62 3.69
C ASN A 128 42.93 20.87 4.61
N GLN A 129 42.21 21.91 4.17
CA GLN A 129 41.47 22.78 5.08
C GLN A 129 40.17 23.26 4.41
N GLU A 130 39.07 23.26 5.17
CA GLU A 130 37.71 23.75 4.84
C GLU A 130 36.94 23.07 3.68
N GLU A 131 35.70 22.62 3.97
CA GLU A 131 34.60 22.59 3.00
C GLU A 131 33.28 22.90 3.71
N SER A 132 32.49 23.85 3.17
CA SER A 132 31.07 24.05 3.50
C SER A 132 30.38 24.99 2.52
N SER A 133 29.43 24.43 1.75
CA SER A 133 28.39 25.12 0.96
C SER A 133 28.75 25.76 -0.40
N LEU A 134 27.70 25.83 -1.24
CA LEU A 134 27.53 26.63 -2.47
C LEU A 134 28.23 26.16 -3.77
N THR A 135 27.44 25.54 -4.65
CA THR A 135 27.78 25.31 -6.07
C THR A 135 27.31 26.46 -6.98
N THR A 136 28.29 27.05 -7.68
CA THR A 136 28.26 27.63 -9.04
C THR A 136 26.93 28.00 -9.74
N SER A 137 26.89 29.21 -10.30
CA SER A 137 25.92 29.65 -11.32
C SER A 137 26.59 29.86 -12.68
N LEU A 138 25.89 29.61 -13.81
CA LEU A 138 25.74 30.63 -14.89
C LEU A 138 24.65 30.31 -15.96
N THR A 139 23.95 31.39 -16.30
CA THR A 139 22.89 31.67 -17.30
C THR A 139 22.96 31.03 -18.72
N HIS A 140 21.81 30.64 -19.30
CA HIS A 140 21.07 31.46 -20.32
C HIS A 140 19.76 30.81 -20.84
N GLY A 141 18.82 31.63 -21.36
CA GLY A 141 17.58 31.23 -22.07
C GLY A 141 16.38 30.93 -21.15
N ILE A 142 15.43 31.84 -20.86
CA ILE A 142 14.54 32.65 -21.72
C ILE A 142 13.55 31.80 -22.56
N PHE A 143 12.33 31.58 -22.03
CA PHE A 143 11.09 32.14 -22.62
C PHE A 143 9.95 32.18 -21.58
N LYS A 144 8.82 32.83 -21.90
CA LYS A 144 7.76 33.26 -20.96
C LYS A 144 6.59 32.26 -20.83
N TYR A 145 5.90 32.21 -19.68
CA TYR A 145 4.49 32.66 -19.50
C TYR A 145 3.99 32.53 -18.03
N SER A 146 3.02 33.38 -17.66
CA SER A 146 2.18 33.47 -16.42
C SER A 146 2.73 33.28 -14.99
N GLU A 147 2.49 34.32 -14.19
CA GLU A 147 1.91 34.34 -12.82
C GLU A 147 2.55 33.59 -11.64
N LYS A 148 3.07 34.41 -10.71
CA LYS A 148 3.14 34.23 -9.24
C LYS A 148 3.22 35.63 -8.59
N PRO A 149 2.94 35.83 -7.29
CA PRO A 149 2.14 35.00 -6.35
C PRO A 149 1.17 35.83 -5.46
N ALA A 150 0.30 35.14 -4.69
CA ALA A 150 -0.29 35.59 -3.40
C ALA A 150 -1.21 36.85 -3.40
N LEU A 151 -2.15 37.05 -2.46
CA LEU A 151 -2.79 36.21 -1.43
C LEU A 151 -4.15 36.85 -1.04
N ARG A 152 -5.14 36.03 -0.65
CA ARG A 152 -6.24 36.36 0.29
C ARG A 152 -7.20 37.55 -0.02
N SER A 153 -8.41 37.19 -0.48
CA SER A 153 -9.72 37.81 -0.15
C SER A 153 -10.25 39.09 -0.88
N HIS A 154 -11.59 39.11 -0.93
CA HIS A 154 -12.61 40.14 -1.28
C HIS A 154 -12.26 41.64 -1.16
N SER A 155 -12.93 42.61 -1.83
CA SER A 155 -13.84 42.63 -3.01
C SER A 155 -14.18 44.09 -3.39
N MET A 156 -14.33 44.40 -4.69
CA MET A 156 -15.04 45.55 -5.30
C MET A 156 -14.91 46.97 -4.68
N SER A 157 -14.00 47.78 -5.24
CA SER A 157 -14.22 49.01 -6.05
C SER A 157 -15.53 49.83 -5.95
N PRO A 158 -15.57 51.11 -6.41
CA PRO A 158 -14.52 52.16 -6.57
C PRO A 158 -14.96 53.54 -5.95
N PRO A 159 -14.17 54.65 -5.98
CA PRO A 159 -13.16 55.00 -7.00
C PRO A 159 -11.82 55.66 -6.56
N HIS A 160 -11.72 56.99 -6.66
CA HIS A 160 -10.54 57.75 -7.13
C HIS A 160 -10.78 59.24 -6.73
N TRP A 161 -9.82 60.18 -6.67
CA TRP A 161 -8.72 60.49 -7.59
C TRP A 161 -7.44 60.99 -6.89
N THR A 162 -6.27 60.65 -7.46
CA THR A 162 -4.98 61.39 -7.61
C THR A 162 -4.58 62.50 -6.60
N ASN A 163 -3.31 62.69 -6.18
CA ASN A 163 -2.01 62.07 -6.53
C ASN A 163 -0.95 62.37 -5.42
N GLU A 164 0.20 61.67 -5.47
CA GLU A 164 1.61 62.08 -5.20
C GLU A 164 1.93 63.25 -4.20
N ASP A 165 2.97 63.22 -3.34
CA ASP A 165 4.16 62.37 -3.36
C ASP A 165 5.01 62.28 -2.04
N ASN A 166 5.82 61.22 -1.96
CA ASN A 166 7.15 61.06 -1.32
C ASN A 166 7.50 61.32 0.19
N LEU A 167 7.92 60.21 0.83
CA LEU A 167 9.10 59.99 1.73
C LEU A 167 9.16 60.27 3.26
N ALA A 168 9.78 59.28 3.92
CA ALA A 168 10.64 59.30 5.14
C ALA A 168 10.06 59.19 6.58
N THR A 169 10.44 58.08 7.22
CA THR A 169 10.46 57.76 8.67
C THR A 169 11.66 58.39 9.41
N PRO A 170 11.84 58.25 10.76
CA PRO A 170 10.92 57.82 11.83
C PRO A 170 10.91 58.73 13.11
N LEU A 171 10.11 58.35 14.13
CA LEU A 171 10.49 58.16 15.56
C LEU A 171 9.52 58.76 16.62
N SER A 172 9.26 57.94 17.66
CA SER A 172 8.63 58.12 18.99
C SER A 172 7.89 59.41 19.43
N ASP A 173 6.66 59.15 19.89
CA ASP A 173 6.12 59.45 21.23
C ASP A 173 5.30 60.71 21.60
N HIS A 174 4.19 60.38 22.30
CA HIS A 174 3.51 61.08 23.39
C HIS A 174 2.77 62.42 23.18
N HIS A 175 1.44 62.30 23.33
CA HIS A 175 0.47 63.25 23.93
C HIS A 175 0.03 64.53 23.19
N HIS A 176 -1.19 64.45 22.67
CA HIS A 176 -2.28 65.44 22.74
C HIS A 176 -1.95 66.94 22.94
N LYS A 177 -2.11 67.74 21.88
CA LYS A 177 -3.12 68.83 21.79
C LYS A 177 -3.23 69.45 20.39
N THR A 178 -4.35 70.13 20.15
CA THR A 178 -4.79 70.88 18.95
C THR A 178 -3.80 71.97 18.48
N PRO A 179 -3.75 72.33 17.17
CA PRO A 179 -4.47 73.55 16.73
C PRO A 179 -4.93 73.68 15.24
N ILE A 180 -6.05 74.39 15.03
CA ILE A 180 -6.31 75.55 14.11
C ILE A 180 -5.83 75.52 12.63
N SER A 181 -6.77 75.68 11.66
CA SER A 181 -6.96 76.93 10.85
C SER A 181 -8.02 76.81 9.73
N LEU A 182 -8.83 77.87 9.50
CA LEU A 182 -9.43 78.37 8.22
C LEU A 182 -10.19 77.39 7.30
N ASP A 183 -11.24 77.73 6.55
CA ASP A 183 -12.24 78.83 6.50
C ASP A 183 -13.44 78.16 5.75
N ASP A 184 -14.73 78.45 5.94
CA ASP A 184 -15.47 79.70 5.72
C ASP A 184 -16.85 79.52 6.41
N SER A 185 -17.63 80.58 6.66
CA SER A 185 -18.93 80.47 7.36
C SER A 185 -19.91 81.60 7.02
N ASP A 186 -20.95 81.26 6.27
CA ASP A 186 -22.18 82.05 6.17
C ASP A 186 -23.42 81.13 6.12
N ILE A 187 -24.59 81.73 6.38
CA ILE A 187 -25.94 81.16 6.48
C ILE A 187 -26.23 80.46 7.83
N GLU A 188 -27.41 80.78 8.38
CA GLU A 188 -28.03 80.22 9.61
C GLU A 188 -27.43 80.64 10.98
N ALA A 189 -26.71 81.77 11.05
CA ALA A 189 -26.54 82.51 12.30
C ALA A 189 -27.86 83.21 12.74
N ARG A 190 -28.90 82.45 13.09
CA ARG A 190 -30.16 82.96 13.65
C ARG A 190 -30.61 82.14 14.86
N LEU A 191 -31.13 82.86 15.88
CA LEU A 191 -31.56 82.34 17.18
C LEU A 191 -30.46 81.66 18.01
N ASN A 192 -29.63 82.49 18.63
CA ASN A 192 -29.34 82.30 20.05
C ASN A 192 -29.36 83.64 20.80
N SER A 193 -30.38 83.79 21.65
CA SER A 193 -30.27 84.50 22.93
C SER A 193 -29.32 83.65 23.82
N TRP A 194 -28.58 84.14 24.80
CA TRP A 194 -28.99 85.07 25.86
C TRP A 194 -27.85 85.96 26.38
N ASN A 195 -28.28 87.06 27.02
CA ASN A 195 -27.51 88.06 27.75
C ASN A 195 -26.39 87.52 28.65
N LEU A 196 -25.30 88.30 28.78
CA LEU A 196 -24.69 88.63 30.07
C LEU A 196 -23.82 89.90 29.96
N GLY A 197 -23.78 90.70 31.03
CA GLY A 197 -22.81 91.81 31.19
C GLY A 197 -23.32 93.21 30.86
N LEU A 198 -23.13 94.15 31.79
CA LEU A 198 -23.26 95.58 31.56
C LEU A 198 -21.93 96.12 31.02
N GLU A 199 -21.93 96.87 29.92
CA GLU A 199 -20.97 97.96 29.77
C GLU A 199 -21.62 99.21 29.13
N ASN A 200 -21.04 100.37 29.43
CA ASN A 200 -21.69 101.68 29.35
C ASN A 200 -21.11 102.52 28.19
N PRO A 201 -21.89 102.91 27.17
CA PRO A 201 -21.43 103.79 26.10
C PRO A 201 -21.20 105.21 26.65
N ARG A 202 -19.95 105.50 27.02
CA ARG A 202 -19.54 106.81 27.53
C ARG A 202 -19.74 107.90 26.47
N TYR A 203 -20.35 109.01 26.86
CA TYR A 203 -20.48 110.20 26.03
C TYR A 203 -19.12 110.76 25.57
N LEU A 204 -19.04 111.08 24.28
CA LEU A 204 -18.32 112.26 23.79
C LEU A 204 -19.38 113.15 23.11
N ARG A 205 -19.72 114.28 23.75
CA ARG A 205 -19.19 115.62 23.41
C ARG A 205 -19.91 116.16 22.16
N GLU A 206 -20.76 117.17 22.26
CA GLU A 206 -20.39 118.46 22.86
C GLU A 206 -21.13 118.94 24.13
N LYS A 207 -20.30 119.35 25.11
CA LYS A 207 -20.43 120.49 26.05
C LYS A 207 -21.84 120.94 26.51
N PRO A 208 -22.10 120.77 27.81
CA PRO A 208 -22.48 121.90 28.66
C PRO A 208 -21.50 122.11 29.83
N MET A 209 -21.05 123.35 30.05
CA MET A 209 -20.29 123.80 31.23
C MET A 209 -20.44 125.33 31.40
N PRO A 210 -20.22 125.92 32.59
CA PRO A 210 -19.97 125.30 33.89
C PRO A 210 -21.06 125.64 34.94
N VAL A 211 -21.05 124.93 36.07
CA VAL A 211 -21.68 125.42 37.32
C VAL A 211 -20.71 126.39 38.00
N SER A 212 -21.22 127.53 38.47
CA SER A 212 -20.54 128.38 39.46
C SER A 212 -21.53 128.91 40.49
N LEU A 213 -21.13 128.84 41.76
CA LEU A 213 -21.77 129.50 42.89
C LEU A 213 -21.43 131.01 42.92
N MET A 214 -22.08 131.70 43.86
CA MET A 214 -21.93 133.13 44.22
C MET A 214 -22.71 134.16 43.41
N THR A 215 -23.39 135.01 44.18
CA THR A 215 -24.25 136.13 43.77
C THR A 215 -23.44 137.34 43.31
N PRO A 216 -24.08 138.23 42.53
CA PRO A 216 -24.20 139.63 43.00
C PRO A 216 -25.63 140.00 43.42
N LYS A 217 -25.79 140.88 44.43
CA LYS A 217 -27.11 141.36 44.91
C LYS A 217 -27.07 142.84 45.36
N THR A 218 -26.93 143.74 44.39
CA THR A 218 -27.00 145.22 44.51
C THR A 218 -27.20 145.80 43.11
N GLY A 219 -27.94 146.89 42.86
CA GLY A 219 -28.91 147.66 43.66
C GLY A 219 -30.08 148.09 42.74
N LEU A 220 -30.94 149.06 43.05
CA LEU A 220 -31.00 150.05 44.13
C LEU A 220 -32.49 150.44 44.33
N GLY A 221 -33.00 150.73 45.53
CA GLY A 221 -32.34 150.75 46.82
C GLY A 221 -33.28 150.57 48.02
N LYS A 222 -32.66 150.30 49.17
CA LYS A 222 -33.18 150.64 50.51
C LYS A 222 -32.92 152.15 50.72
N SER A 223 -33.48 152.89 51.68
CA SER A 223 -33.45 152.73 53.15
C SER A 223 -34.42 153.79 53.74
N SER A 224 -35.29 153.51 54.71
CA SER A 224 -35.09 153.42 56.17
C SER A 224 -34.70 154.71 56.91
N ALA A 225 -35.34 154.94 58.07
CA ALA A 225 -34.94 155.77 59.24
C ALA A 225 -35.50 157.22 59.41
N PHE A 226 -36.12 157.41 60.59
CA PHE A 226 -36.13 158.59 61.49
C PHE A 226 -36.52 160.03 61.02
N ARG A 227 -37.75 160.41 61.41
CA ARG A 227 -38.14 161.46 62.41
C ARG A 227 -37.78 162.97 62.25
N ASP A 228 -38.82 163.80 62.49
CA ASP A 228 -38.93 165.17 63.08
C ASP A 228 -38.71 166.49 62.27
N GLU A 229 -39.65 167.42 62.55
CA GLU A 229 -39.64 168.91 62.53
C GLU A 229 -39.28 169.76 61.27
N GLN A 230 -39.58 171.07 61.17
CA GLN A 230 -40.84 171.84 61.42
C GLN A 230 -40.74 173.31 60.86
N THR A 231 -41.80 173.84 60.20
CA THR A 231 -42.14 175.31 60.09
C THR A 231 -41.15 176.29 59.35
N LEU A 232 -41.39 177.61 59.07
CA LEU A 232 -42.45 178.63 59.36
C LEU A 232 -42.46 179.82 58.31
N LEU A 233 -43.27 180.88 58.57
CA LEU A 233 -43.41 182.24 57.94
C LEU A 233 -44.30 182.32 56.65
N ARG A 234 -45.28 183.23 56.42
CA ARG A 234 -45.79 184.53 56.97
C ARG A 234 -45.02 185.81 56.49
N THR A 235 -45.60 187.00 56.22
CA THR A 235 -46.84 187.65 56.75
C THR A 235 -47.42 188.85 55.94
N HIS A 236 -48.74 189.10 56.06
CA HIS A 236 -49.47 190.42 56.11
C HIS A 236 -49.58 191.31 54.82
N GLU A 237 -50.44 192.36 54.69
CA GLU A 237 -51.39 193.05 55.60
C GLU A 237 -52.55 193.83 54.87
N LYS A 238 -53.48 194.44 55.66
CA LYS A 238 -54.15 195.76 55.50
C LYS A 238 -55.57 195.96 54.88
N GLU A 239 -55.96 197.23 54.83
CA GLU A 239 -57.27 197.91 54.64
C GLU A 239 -57.00 199.24 53.82
N PRO A 240 -57.96 200.13 53.39
CA PRO A 240 -59.22 200.40 54.09
C PRO A 240 -60.51 200.76 53.29
N ASN A 241 -61.62 200.77 54.05
CA ASN A 241 -62.97 201.33 53.77
C ASN A 241 -63.76 200.65 52.61
N MET A 242 -64.90 199.99 52.85
CA MET A 242 -66.06 200.35 53.69
C MET A 242 -66.69 199.11 54.37
N LYS A 243 -67.47 199.27 55.46
CA LYS A 243 -67.69 198.19 56.46
C LYS A 243 -69.16 197.70 56.61
N ILE A 244 -69.29 196.40 56.96
CA ILE A 244 -70.46 195.68 57.51
C ILE A 244 -71.56 195.24 56.50
N VAL A 245 -71.26 194.28 55.60
CA VAL A 245 -72.26 193.30 55.07
C VAL A 245 -71.68 191.90 54.82
N GLU A 246 -70.58 191.81 54.06
CA GLU A 246 -70.19 190.57 53.31
C GLU A 246 -69.88 189.30 54.14
N GLY A 247 -69.54 189.44 55.43
CA GLY A 247 -68.97 188.34 56.22
C GLY A 247 -69.81 187.06 56.32
N LYS A 248 -71.13 187.13 56.09
CA LYS A 248 -72.03 185.95 56.16
C LYS A 248 -71.92 185.01 54.96
N PHE A 249 -71.51 185.49 53.78
CA PHE A 249 -71.56 184.69 52.54
C PHE A 249 -70.45 183.62 52.45
N HIS A 250 -69.30 183.85 53.08
CA HIS A 250 -68.18 182.91 53.01
C HIS A 250 -68.29 181.72 53.98
N GLU A 251 -69.06 181.84 55.06
CA GLU A 251 -69.23 180.76 56.05
C GLU A 251 -70.05 179.58 55.48
N GLU A 252 -71.08 179.87 54.69
CA GLU A 252 -71.98 178.85 54.13
C GLU A 252 -71.30 177.99 53.06
N ARG A 253 -70.50 178.60 52.18
CA ARG A 253 -69.77 177.90 51.12
C ARG A 253 -68.82 176.82 51.65
N LEU A 254 -68.17 177.06 52.80
CA LEU A 254 -67.23 176.10 53.41
C LEU A 254 -67.95 174.87 53.96
N LYS A 255 -69.13 175.05 54.56
CA LYS A 255 -69.93 173.95 55.14
C LYS A 255 -70.47 173.00 54.07
N LEU A 256 -70.83 173.52 52.89
CA LEU A 256 -71.27 172.68 51.78
C LEU A 256 -70.16 171.75 51.26
N GLN A 257 -68.93 172.28 51.14
CA GLN A 257 -67.76 171.51 50.69
C GLN A 257 -67.44 170.35 51.64
N GLN A 258 -67.35 170.62 52.95
CA GLN A 258 -67.09 169.59 53.97
C GLN A 258 -68.13 168.45 53.95
N LYS A 259 -69.40 168.76 53.64
CA LYS A 259 -70.45 167.75 53.52
C LYS A 259 -70.24 166.85 52.28
N HIS A 260 -69.96 167.46 51.13
CA HIS A 260 -69.72 166.74 49.88
C HIS A 260 -68.58 165.72 50.03
N ASP A 261 -67.44 166.16 50.58
CA ASP A 261 -66.25 165.32 50.67
C ASP A 261 -66.42 164.16 51.68
N SER A 262 -67.24 164.38 52.73
CA SER A 262 -67.67 163.32 53.65
C SER A 262 -68.52 162.25 52.97
N ASP A 263 -69.42 162.63 52.06
CA ASP A 263 -70.31 161.69 51.37
C ASP A 263 -69.59 160.93 50.24
N VAL A 264 -68.62 161.55 49.56
CA VAL A 264 -67.71 160.86 48.62
C VAL A 264 -66.90 159.76 49.33
N GLN A 265 -66.34 160.05 50.52
CA GLN A 265 -65.57 159.05 51.28
C GLN A 265 -66.44 157.83 51.64
N LYS A 266 -67.69 158.03 52.07
CA LYS A 266 -68.64 156.93 52.39
C LYS A 266 -68.98 156.05 51.17
N ILE A 267 -68.90 156.60 49.96
CA ILE A 267 -69.10 155.84 48.71
C ILE A 267 -67.85 155.02 48.39
N LEU A 268 -66.65 155.60 48.52
CA LEU A 268 -65.38 154.86 48.38
C LEU A 268 -65.28 153.72 49.40
N ASP A 269 -65.57 153.98 50.68
CA ASP A 269 -65.54 152.97 51.73
C ASP A 269 -66.54 151.83 51.46
N ARG A 270 -67.76 152.13 50.98
CA ARG A 270 -68.71 151.11 50.53
C ARG A 270 -68.17 150.29 49.36
N LYS A 271 -67.64 150.93 48.32
CA LYS A 271 -67.14 150.23 47.12
C LYS A 271 -65.90 149.40 47.41
N ASN A 272 -65.02 149.85 48.29
CA ASN A 272 -63.90 149.04 48.78
C ASN A 272 -64.40 147.81 49.55
N ASN A 273 -65.40 147.94 50.42
CA ASN A 273 -66.00 146.81 51.12
C ASN A 273 -66.71 145.82 50.17
N GLU A 274 -67.43 146.30 49.16
CA GLU A 274 -68.02 145.45 48.10
C GLU A 274 -66.93 144.68 47.32
N ILE A 275 -65.80 145.34 47.00
CA ILE A 275 -64.66 144.73 46.31
C ILE A 275 -63.98 143.65 47.18
N GLU A 276 -63.78 143.89 48.48
CA GLU A 276 -63.22 142.88 49.38
C GLU A 276 -64.17 141.69 49.59
N LEU A 277 -65.48 141.91 49.68
CA LEU A 277 -66.47 140.83 49.73
C LEU A 277 -66.47 139.96 48.45
N LEU A 278 -66.29 140.57 47.28
CA LEU A 278 -66.10 139.84 46.02
C LEU A 278 -64.77 139.08 45.98
N LYS A 279 -63.66 139.68 46.42
CA LYS A 279 -62.36 138.98 46.55
C LYS A 279 -62.46 137.77 47.47
N LEU A 280 -63.17 137.90 48.60
CA LEU A 280 -63.41 136.80 49.54
C LEU A 280 -64.29 135.70 48.94
N SER A 281 -65.34 136.04 48.17
CA SER A 281 -66.18 135.01 47.52
C SER A 281 -65.44 134.27 46.41
N TYR A 282 -64.68 134.97 45.56
CA TYR A 282 -63.81 134.35 44.55
C TYR A 282 -62.73 133.47 45.20
N LYS A 283 -62.09 133.92 46.28
CA LYS A 283 -61.07 133.12 46.96
C LYS A 283 -61.67 131.90 47.67
N LYS A 284 -62.89 132.00 48.21
CA LYS A 284 -63.65 130.83 48.70
C LYS A 284 -63.95 129.84 47.57
N LYS A 285 -64.44 130.33 46.42
CA LYS A 285 -64.73 129.50 45.24
C LYS A 285 -63.47 128.79 44.72
N GLN A 286 -62.34 129.50 44.64
CA GLN A 286 -61.03 128.94 44.30
C GLN A 286 -60.64 127.81 45.27
N ASN A 287 -60.70 128.05 46.58
CA ASN A 287 -60.36 127.02 47.59
C ASN A 287 -61.24 125.77 47.48
N GLU A 288 -62.54 125.92 47.15
CA GLU A 288 -63.45 124.80 46.91
C GLU A 288 -63.05 123.98 45.67
N ASP A 289 -62.68 124.64 44.58
CA ASP A 289 -62.27 123.98 43.34
C ASP A 289 -60.88 123.31 43.49
N GLU A 290 -59.97 123.92 44.25
CA GLU A 290 -58.68 123.32 44.64
C GLU A 290 -58.85 122.05 45.50
N GLU A 291 -59.78 122.03 46.46
CA GLU A 291 -60.06 120.78 47.22
C GLU A 291 -60.78 119.74 46.35
N MET A 292 -61.66 120.14 45.42
CA MET A 292 -62.25 119.22 44.45
C MET A 292 -61.21 118.59 43.52
N ILE A 293 -60.23 119.36 43.05
CA ILE A 293 -59.06 118.85 42.33
C ILE A 293 -58.29 117.87 43.22
N ARG A 294 -57.96 118.24 44.46
CA ARG A 294 -57.26 117.38 45.43
C ARG A 294 -57.99 116.06 45.72
N ILE A 295 -59.32 116.06 45.71
CA ILE A 295 -60.16 114.86 45.84
C ILE A 295 -60.09 113.99 44.57
N LEU A 296 -60.10 114.60 43.38
CA LEU A 296 -59.96 113.89 42.10
C LEU A 296 -58.55 113.30 41.94
N GLU A 297 -57.50 114.03 42.30
CA GLU A 297 -56.12 113.53 42.34
C GLU A 297 -55.98 112.29 43.23
N LYS A 298 -56.54 112.33 44.45
CA LYS A 298 -56.57 111.16 45.36
C LYS A 298 -57.29 109.95 44.73
N LYS A 299 -58.38 110.17 43.98
CA LYS A 299 -59.09 109.11 43.23
C LYS A 299 -58.23 108.55 42.09
N VAL A 300 -57.60 109.42 41.29
CA VAL A 300 -56.69 109.01 40.20
C VAL A 300 -55.50 108.22 40.74
N GLN A 301 -54.83 108.70 41.80
CA GLN A 301 -53.76 107.95 42.47
C GLN A 301 -54.22 106.57 42.99
N THR A 302 -55.44 106.49 43.53
CA THR A 302 -55.99 105.22 44.03
C THR A 302 -56.31 104.24 42.90
N LEU A 303 -56.79 104.73 41.75
CA LEU A 303 -56.98 103.92 40.55
C LEU A 303 -55.65 103.50 39.91
N ALA A 304 -54.65 104.38 39.90
CA ALA A 304 -53.31 104.07 39.40
C ALA A 304 -52.62 102.98 40.25
N ARG A 305 -52.73 103.04 41.59
CA ARG A 305 -52.28 101.95 42.48
C ARG A 305 -52.98 100.64 42.15
N LYS A 306 -54.32 100.62 42.12
CA LYS A 306 -55.10 99.41 41.76
C LYS A 306 -54.77 98.85 40.37
N MET A 307 -54.42 99.71 39.42
CA MET A 307 -53.95 99.29 38.09
C MET A 307 -52.56 98.66 38.15
N SER A 308 -51.64 99.23 38.93
CA SER A 308 -50.31 98.66 39.22
C SER A 308 -50.43 97.31 39.92
N ASP A 309 -51.23 97.21 40.98
CA ASP A 309 -51.49 95.99 41.75
C ASP A 309 -52.01 94.87 40.83
N MET A 310 -52.96 95.19 39.93
CA MET A 310 -53.50 94.26 38.94
C MET A 310 -52.45 93.87 37.88
N SER A 311 -51.59 94.81 37.46
CA SER A 311 -50.52 94.53 36.51
C SER A 311 -49.45 93.61 37.12
N GLU A 312 -49.06 93.85 38.37
CA GLU A 312 -48.17 92.96 39.12
C GLU A 312 -48.78 91.57 39.33
N ALA A 313 -50.07 91.47 39.67
CA ALA A 313 -50.75 90.19 39.82
C ALA A 313 -50.76 89.39 38.51
N LYS A 314 -50.97 90.06 37.38
CA LYS A 314 -50.90 89.45 36.04
C LYS A 314 -49.48 89.07 35.66
N GLU A 315 -48.47 89.90 35.92
CA GLU A 315 -47.07 89.54 35.62
C GLU A 315 -46.59 88.38 36.50
N LYS A 316 -47.05 88.28 37.75
CA LYS A 316 -46.80 87.11 38.62
C LYS A 316 -47.42 85.82 38.04
N GLN A 317 -48.65 85.88 37.52
CA GLN A 317 -49.27 84.75 36.82
C GLN A 317 -48.55 84.41 35.50
N ILE A 318 -48.12 85.41 34.73
CA ILE A 318 -47.34 85.23 33.50
C ILE A 318 -45.98 84.58 33.82
N MET A 319 -45.32 85.00 34.91
CA MET A 319 -44.05 84.42 35.38
C MET A 319 -44.22 82.98 35.88
N GLU A 320 -45.31 82.66 36.57
CA GLU A 320 -45.63 81.30 36.99
C GLU A 320 -45.94 80.39 35.79
N LEU A 321 -46.72 80.87 34.81
CA LEU A 321 -46.97 80.14 33.57
C LEU A 321 -45.70 79.94 32.72
N LYS A 322 -44.85 80.98 32.59
CA LYS A 322 -43.52 80.88 31.96
C LYS A 322 -42.69 79.78 32.65
N LYS A 323 -42.58 79.82 33.98
CA LYS A 323 -41.86 78.82 34.78
C LYS A 323 -42.41 77.39 34.59
N MET A 324 -43.73 77.21 34.56
CA MET A 324 -44.34 75.89 34.30
C MET A 324 -44.08 75.41 32.86
N CYS A 325 -44.08 76.30 31.87
CA CYS A 325 -43.67 75.99 30.50
C CYS A 325 -42.18 75.64 30.42
N GLU A 326 -41.31 76.42 31.07
CA GLU A 326 -39.86 76.20 31.15
C GLU A 326 -39.56 74.83 31.77
N GLN A 327 -40.13 74.54 32.95
CA GLN A 327 -40.01 73.24 33.62
C GLN A 327 -40.55 72.08 32.77
N SER A 328 -41.65 72.29 32.03
CA SER A 328 -42.17 71.30 31.09
C SER A 328 -41.16 71.05 29.95
N THR A 329 -40.66 72.11 29.30
CA THR A 329 -39.64 71.97 28.25
C THR A 329 -38.32 71.40 28.75
N GLU A 330 -37.90 71.71 29.98
CA GLU A 330 -36.71 71.15 30.62
C GLU A 330 -36.91 69.66 30.94
N SER A 331 -38.09 69.26 31.42
CA SER A 331 -38.41 67.84 31.66
C SER A 331 -38.42 67.04 30.35
N LEU A 332 -39.01 67.60 29.29
CA LEU A 332 -39.05 67.00 27.95
C LEU A 332 -37.66 66.93 27.32
N ASN A 333 -36.83 67.98 27.47
CA ASN A 333 -35.45 68.00 27.02
C ASN A 333 -34.59 66.96 27.79
N ASN A 334 -34.79 66.83 29.10
CA ASN A 334 -34.15 65.79 29.91
C ASN A 334 -34.58 64.37 29.51
N GLU A 335 -35.84 64.17 29.09
CA GLU A 335 -36.28 62.90 28.50
C GLU A 335 -35.63 62.63 27.14
N TRP A 336 -35.58 63.61 26.24
CA TRP A 336 -34.93 63.43 24.93
C TRP A 336 -33.42 63.23 25.06
N GLY A 337 -32.76 63.94 25.98
CA GLY A 337 -31.35 63.72 26.32
C GLY A 337 -31.10 62.29 26.85
N LYS A 338 -31.95 61.79 27.76
CA LYS A 338 -31.88 60.39 28.22
C LYS A 338 -32.11 59.39 27.09
N ARG A 339 -33.10 59.62 26.22
CA ARG A 339 -33.37 58.77 25.04
C ARG A 339 -32.18 58.75 24.08
N LEU A 340 -31.56 59.91 23.83
CA LEU A 340 -30.38 60.06 22.99
C LEU A 340 -29.16 59.35 23.59
N HIS A 341 -28.86 59.57 24.87
CA HIS A 341 -27.75 58.89 25.55
C HIS A 341 -27.94 57.36 25.59
N ASN A 342 -29.17 56.88 25.84
CA ASN A 342 -29.47 55.45 25.80
C ASN A 342 -29.29 54.88 24.38
N ALA A 343 -29.76 55.58 23.34
CA ALA A 343 -29.58 55.16 21.95
C ALA A 343 -28.09 55.16 21.53
N VAL A 344 -27.32 56.17 21.94
CA VAL A 344 -25.86 56.21 21.71
C VAL A 344 -25.16 55.07 22.45
N ALA A 345 -25.49 54.82 23.72
CA ALA A 345 -24.88 53.74 24.50
C ALA A 345 -25.18 52.34 23.91
N GLU A 346 -26.40 52.10 23.43
CA GLU A 346 -26.74 50.85 22.74
C GLU A 346 -26.04 50.75 21.36
N MET A 347 -25.97 51.83 20.58
CA MET A 347 -25.17 51.84 19.33
C MET A 347 -23.67 51.63 19.57
N GLU A 348 -23.10 52.15 20.66
CA GLU A 348 -21.70 51.94 21.02
C GLU A 348 -21.44 50.49 21.48
N LYS A 349 -22.40 49.90 22.20
CA LYS A 349 -22.42 48.49 22.61
C LYS A 349 -22.62 47.53 21.43
N GLU A 350 -23.46 47.86 20.46
CA GLU A 350 -23.60 47.16 19.18
C GLU A 350 -22.30 47.25 18.37
N LYS A 351 -21.73 48.45 18.23
CA LYS A 351 -20.44 48.70 17.56
C LYS A 351 -19.29 47.95 18.23
N PHE A 352 -19.30 47.82 19.56
CA PHE A 352 -18.37 46.96 20.30
C PHE A 352 -18.63 45.47 20.03
N SER A 353 -19.89 45.04 20.04
CA SER A 353 -20.29 43.65 19.74
C SER A 353 -19.89 43.22 18.32
N ILE A 354 -20.10 44.08 17.32
CA ILE A 354 -19.70 43.86 15.93
C ILE A 354 -18.16 43.80 15.80
N ARG A 355 -17.43 44.72 16.45
CA ARG A 355 -15.96 44.69 16.48
C ARG A 355 -15.44 43.41 17.15
N LYS A 356 -16.01 43.02 18.28
CA LYS A 356 -15.68 41.79 19.00
C LYS A 356 -15.94 40.57 18.12
N LYS A 357 -17.13 40.45 17.52
CA LYS A 357 -17.46 39.36 16.60
C LYS A 357 -16.49 39.32 15.42
N HIS A 358 -16.16 40.45 14.79
CA HIS A 358 -15.18 40.48 13.71
C HIS A 358 -13.78 40.03 14.16
N THR A 359 -13.37 40.32 15.40
CA THR A 359 -12.13 39.76 15.98
C THR A 359 -12.23 38.26 16.22
N GLU A 360 -13.36 37.77 16.71
CA GLU A 360 -13.63 36.33 16.90
C GLU A 360 -13.68 35.58 15.55
N ASP A 361 -14.37 36.11 14.54
CA ASP A 361 -14.43 35.59 13.16
C ASP A 361 -13.03 35.53 12.51
N MET A 362 -12.18 36.55 12.72
CA MET A 362 -10.79 36.56 12.25
C MET A 362 -9.92 35.55 13.00
N GLN A 363 -10.13 35.37 14.30
CA GLN A 363 -9.40 34.39 15.11
C GLN A 363 -9.78 32.96 14.69
N GLU A 364 -11.07 32.65 14.52
CA GLU A 364 -11.55 31.36 14.03
C GLU A 364 -10.94 31.04 12.65
N LEU A 365 -10.92 32.00 11.72
CA LEU A 365 -10.30 31.81 10.39
C LEU A 365 -8.78 31.55 10.46
N LEU A 366 -8.09 32.13 11.44
CA LEU A 366 -6.66 31.85 11.68
C LEU A 366 -6.45 30.49 12.35
N GLU A 367 -7.28 30.11 13.32
CA GLU A 367 -7.22 28.80 13.99
C GLU A 367 -7.55 27.66 13.03
N ASP A 368 -8.59 27.79 12.19
CA ASP A 368 -8.93 26.87 11.08
C ASP A 368 -7.80 26.78 10.03
N THR A 369 -7.19 27.91 9.66
CA THR A 369 -6.04 27.89 8.73
C THR A 369 -4.83 27.19 9.35
N ASN A 370 -4.52 27.46 10.62
CA ASN A 370 -3.43 26.80 11.34
C ASN A 370 -3.72 25.30 11.54
N ALA A 371 -4.97 24.91 11.80
CA ALA A 371 -5.38 23.51 11.92
C ALA A 371 -5.26 22.75 10.58
N ARG A 372 -5.63 23.39 9.44
CA ARG A 372 -5.37 22.84 8.10
C ARG A 372 -3.88 22.66 7.82
N VAL A 373 -3.05 23.65 8.18
CA VAL A 373 -1.59 23.58 7.98
C VAL A 373 -0.99 22.47 8.85
N ALA A 374 -1.30 22.42 10.15
CA ALA A 374 -0.81 21.38 11.05
C ALA A 374 -1.25 19.96 10.61
N LYS A 375 -2.49 19.80 10.10
CA LYS A 375 -2.91 18.53 9.51
C LYS A 375 -2.15 18.20 8.23
N MET A 376 -1.89 19.19 7.36
CA MET A 376 -1.08 18.98 6.15
C MET A 376 0.36 18.58 6.48
N GLU A 377 0.94 19.17 7.53
CA GLU A 377 2.24 18.78 8.08
C GLU A 377 2.22 17.36 8.65
N GLU A 378 1.16 16.96 9.36
CA GLU A 378 0.96 15.58 9.85
C GLU A 378 0.79 14.57 8.69
N ASP A 379 -0.05 14.88 7.71
CA ASP A 379 -0.26 14.07 6.49
C ASP A 379 1.07 13.89 5.72
N TYR A 380 1.89 14.96 5.60
CA TYR A 380 3.23 14.87 5.00
C TYR A 380 4.22 14.07 5.86
N LEU A 381 4.20 14.20 7.19
CA LEU A 381 5.04 13.42 8.09
C LEU A 381 4.68 11.92 8.06
N GLU A 382 3.40 11.58 7.93
CA GLU A 382 2.98 10.19 7.70
C GLU A 382 3.40 9.69 6.31
N GLN A 383 3.28 10.51 5.26
CA GLN A 383 3.80 10.16 3.94
C GLN A 383 5.32 9.88 3.98
N ILE A 384 6.09 10.73 4.65
CA ILE A 384 7.55 10.56 4.86
C ILE A 384 7.84 9.31 5.71
N LYS A 385 7.05 9.02 6.74
CA LYS A 385 7.17 7.80 7.56
C LYS A 385 6.89 6.55 6.72
N SER A 386 5.91 6.60 5.81
CA SER A 386 5.53 5.52 4.90
C SER A 386 6.60 5.26 3.83
N THR A 387 7.12 6.31 3.18
CA THR A 387 8.23 6.16 2.22
C THR A 387 9.52 5.68 2.88
N ASN A 388 9.84 6.13 4.09
CA ASN A 388 10.95 5.57 4.86
C ASN A 388 10.76 4.09 5.22
N GLN A 389 9.52 3.61 5.38
CA GLN A 389 9.25 2.17 5.56
C GLN A 389 9.37 1.37 4.27
N THR A 390 9.00 1.92 3.11
CA THR A 390 9.20 1.23 1.82
C THR A 390 10.67 1.21 1.44
N VAL A 391 11.41 2.31 1.65
CA VAL A 391 12.88 2.37 1.51
C VAL A 391 13.54 1.29 2.36
N LYS A 392 13.24 1.20 3.67
CA LYS A 392 13.83 0.16 4.54
C LYS A 392 13.50 -1.28 4.13
N LYS A 393 12.33 -1.52 3.54
CA LYS A 393 11.97 -2.84 2.97
C LYS A 393 12.76 -3.14 1.69
N LEU A 394 13.03 -2.11 0.87
CA LEU A 394 13.86 -2.23 -0.33
C LEU A 394 15.34 -2.40 0.03
N GLU A 395 15.88 -1.65 0.99
CA GLU A 395 17.24 -1.80 1.54
C GLU A 395 17.47 -3.24 2.03
N ALA A 396 16.56 -3.77 2.86
CA ALA A 396 16.65 -5.14 3.35
C ALA A 396 16.55 -6.18 2.22
N ARG A 397 15.73 -5.95 1.19
CA ARG A 397 15.65 -6.86 0.03
C ARG A 397 16.88 -6.76 -0.87
N VAL A 398 17.51 -5.58 -0.99
CA VAL A 398 18.80 -5.41 -1.69
C VAL A 398 19.90 -6.16 -0.95
N GLN A 399 20.02 -6.00 0.37
CA GLN A 399 20.99 -6.74 1.19
C GLN A 399 20.80 -8.26 1.06
N GLN A 400 19.55 -8.74 1.10
CA GLN A 400 19.24 -10.15 0.87
C GLN A 400 19.67 -10.61 -0.54
N LEU A 401 19.42 -9.79 -1.57
CA LEU A 401 19.83 -10.09 -2.95
C LEU A 401 21.35 -10.06 -3.13
N THR A 402 22.09 -9.19 -2.43
CA THR A 402 23.55 -9.20 -2.39
C THR A 402 24.05 -10.52 -1.81
N VAL A 403 23.54 -10.95 -0.66
CA VAL A 403 23.92 -12.23 -0.03
C VAL A 403 23.51 -13.43 -0.89
N GLU A 404 22.35 -13.40 -1.55
CA GLU A 404 21.93 -14.41 -2.53
C GLU A 404 22.90 -14.47 -3.74
N ALA A 405 23.38 -13.32 -4.22
CA ALA A 405 24.34 -13.21 -5.32
C ALA A 405 25.77 -13.64 -4.93
N GLU A 406 26.24 -13.29 -3.73
CA GLU A 406 27.51 -13.74 -3.15
C GLU A 406 27.55 -15.28 -3.00
N ASN A 407 26.50 -15.87 -2.44
CA ASN A 407 26.38 -17.32 -2.33
C ASN A 407 26.37 -17.99 -3.73
N SER A 408 25.70 -17.37 -4.69
CA SER A 408 25.69 -17.83 -6.10
C SER A 408 27.08 -17.72 -6.76
N ASN A 409 27.86 -16.67 -6.44
CA ASN A 409 29.25 -16.52 -6.88
C ASN A 409 30.16 -17.57 -6.24
N LEU A 410 30.04 -17.81 -4.93
CA LEU A 410 30.79 -18.83 -4.20
C LEU A 410 30.48 -20.24 -4.74
N GLN A 411 29.23 -20.52 -5.11
CA GLN A 411 28.86 -21.78 -5.77
C GLN A 411 29.46 -21.88 -7.18
N ARG A 412 29.44 -20.81 -7.98
CA ARG A 412 30.15 -20.76 -9.29
C ARG A 412 31.65 -21.02 -9.13
N GLN A 413 32.29 -20.44 -8.11
CA GLN A 413 33.72 -20.63 -7.83
C GLN A 413 34.03 -22.09 -7.48
N LYS A 414 33.23 -22.71 -6.60
CA LYS A 414 33.36 -24.14 -6.25
C LYS A 414 33.21 -25.05 -7.48
N LEU A 415 32.16 -24.85 -8.28
CA LEU A 415 31.95 -25.60 -9.52
C LEU A 415 33.08 -25.40 -10.53
N SER A 416 33.70 -24.20 -10.59
CA SER A 416 34.87 -23.95 -11.42
C SER A 416 36.13 -24.66 -10.93
N GLN A 417 36.29 -24.84 -9.61
CA GLN A 417 37.37 -25.64 -9.04
C GLN A 417 37.14 -27.14 -9.27
N GLU A 418 35.95 -27.66 -8.98
CA GLU A 418 35.59 -29.06 -9.25
C GLU A 418 35.75 -29.42 -10.72
N LYS A 419 35.42 -28.49 -11.62
CA LYS A 419 35.69 -28.62 -13.05
C LYS A 419 37.19 -28.72 -13.35
N SER A 420 38.02 -27.82 -12.81
CA SER A 420 39.47 -27.84 -13.11
C SER A 420 40.17 -29.07 -12.51
N ASP A 421 39.75 -29.52 -11.33
CA ASP A 421 40.16 -30.79 -10.72
C ASP A 421 39.80 -31.99 -11.61
N ALA A 422 38.60 -31.99 -12.21
CA ALA A 422 38.16 -33.05 -13.12
C ALA A 422 38.92 -33.01 -14.46
N GLU A 423 39.17 -31.83 -15.02
CA GLU A 423 39.99 -31.64 -16.22
C GLU A 423 41.44 -32.09 -16.00
N GLN A 424 42.05 -31.81 -14.84
CA GLN A 424 43.36 -32.34 -14.46
C GLN A 424 43.38 -33.86 -14.38
N ARG A 425 42.41 -34.48 -13.69
CA ARG A 425 42.30 -35.95 -13.60
C ARG A 425 42.12 -36.60 -14.97
N TYR A 426 41.32 -35.99 -15.85
CA TYR A 426 41.17 -36.43 -17.24
C TYR A 426 42.49 -36.36 -18.02
N GLN A 427 43.26 -35.27 -17.89
CA GLN A 427 44.58 -35.15 -18.52
C GLN A 427 45.57 -36.23 -18.03
N VAL A 428 45.59 -36.53 -16.73
CA VAL A 428 46.42 -37.63 -16.16
C VAL A 428 46.02 -38.98 -16.74
N VAL A 429 44.73 -39.34 -16.73
CA VAL A 429 44.25 -40.60 -17.32
C VAL A 429 44.53 -40.68 -18.83
N CYS A 430 44.48 -39.55 -19.56
CA CYS A 430 44.88 -39.50 -20.96
C CYS A 430 46.39 -39.74 -21.16
N ALA A 431 47.24 -39.23 -20.28
CA ALA A 431 48.68 -39.50 -20.30
C ALA A 431 49.00 -40.97 -19.98
N GLU A 432 48.38 -41.54 -18.93
CA GLU A 432 48.46 -42.97 -18.58
C GLU A 432 48.02 -43.87 -19.74
N LEU A 433 46.91 -43.51 -20.42
CA LEU A 433 46.42 -44.24 -21.60
C LEU A 433 47.37 -44.14 -22.80
N GLN A 434 48.04 -43.00 -23.00
CA GLN A 434 49.08 -42.85 -24.02
C GLN A 434 50.31 -43.70 -23.67
N GLU A 435 50.74 -43.72 -22.40
CA GLU A 435 51.86 -44.55 -21.96
C GLU A 435 51.56 -46.04 -22.13
N MET A 436 50.36 -46.49 -21.72
CA MET A 436 49.94 -47.90 -21.88
C MET A 436 49.83 -48.30 -23.36
N LYS A 437 49.40 -47.40 -24.25
CA LYS A 437 49.45 -47.62 -25.71
C LYS A 437 50.88 -47.73 -26.23
N ALA A 438 51.80 -46.90 -25.74
CA ALA A 438 53.23 -46.96 -26.11
C ALA A 438 53.88 -48.27 -25.62
N ARG A 439 53.66 -48.66 -24.36
CA ARG A 439 54.08 -49.94 -23.76
C ARG A 439 53.56 -51.12 -24.57
N HIS A 440 52.26 -51.14 -24.90
CA HIS A 440 51.67 -52.18 -25.74
C HIS A 440 52.27 -52.23 -27.16
N SER A 441 52.53 -51.07 -27.79
CA SER A 441 53.20 -51.00 -29.09
C SER A 441 54.63 -51.54 -29.05
N SER A 442 55.37 -51.34 -27.95
CA SER A 442 56.69 -51.98 -27.77
C SER A 442 56.55 -53.48 -27.63
N LEU A 443 55.72 -53.96 -26.69
CA LEU A 443 55.50 -55.39 -26.45
C LEU A 443 55.04 -56.14 -27.71
N GLN A 444 54.21 -55.50 -28.55
CA GLN A 444 53.80 -56.06 -29.84
C GLN A 444 54.98 -56.16 -30.83
N LYS A 445 55.83 -55.13 -30.94
CA LYS A 445 57.06 -55.19 -31.76
C LYS A 445 58.06 -56.25 -31.25
N ASP A 446 58.18 -56.39 -29.93
CA ASP A 446 59.09 -57.37 -29.33
C ASP A 446 58.55 -58.80 -29.47
N LYS A 447 57.23 -59.01 -29.39
CA LYS A 447 56.56 -60.26 -29.79
C LYS A 447 56.82 -60.59 -31.27
N ASP A 448 56.68 -59.61 -32.16
CA ASP A 448 56.87 -59.82 -33.61
C ASP A 448 58.35 -60.10 -33.95
N ARG A 449 59.31 -59.49 -33.24
CA ARG A 449 60.74 -59.83 -33.31
C ARG A 449 61.01 -61.28 -32.88
N VAL A 450 60.44 -61.71 -31.76
CA VAL A 450 60.57 -63.08 -31.25
C VAL A 450 59.94 -64.08 -32.22
N ILE A 451 58.81 -63.75 -32.85
CA ILE A 451 58.22 -64.56 -33.92
C ILE A 451 59.17 -64.64 -35.12
N GLN A 452 59.72 -63.53 -35.61
CA GLN A 452 60.68 -63.54 -36.73
C GLN A 452 61.96 -64.33 -36.41
N GLU A 453 62.43 -64.31 -35.16
CA GLU A 453 63.56 -65.11 -34.72
C GLU A 453 63.22 -66.60 -34.66
N TYR A 454 62.04 -66.98 -34.16
CA TYR A 454 61.56 -68.37 -34.23
C TYR A 454 61.29 -68.84 -35.66
N GLU A 455 60.69 -68.02 -36.53
CA GLU A 455 60.50 -68.32 -37.95
C GLU A 455 61.83 -68.55 -38.65
N LYS A 456 62.82 -67.69 -38.40
CA LYS A 456 64.19 -67.85 -38.94
C LYS A 456 64.88 -69.11 -38.39
N ASN A 457 64.71 -69.42 -37.10
CA ASN A 457 65.26 -70.63 -36.50
C ASN A 457 64.56 -71.89 -37.06
N ILE A 458 63.24 -71.85 -37.27
CA ILE A 458 62.47 -72.91 -37.93
C ILE A 458 62.91 -73.07 -39.39
N GLN A 459 63.10 -71.98 -40.15
CA GLN A 459 63.64 -72.03 -41.52
C GLN A 459 65.05 -72.59 -41.59
N GLN A 460 65.91 -72.29 -40.60
CA GLN A 460 67.24 -72.93 -40.49
C GLN A 460 67.14 -74.41 -40.11
N LEU A 461 66.19 -74.79 -39.24
CA LEU A 461 65.95 -76.18 -38.89
C LEU A 461 65.36 -76.95 -40.07
N GLN A 462 64.42 -76.37 -40.80
CA GLN A 462 63.86 -76.88 -42.05
C GLN A 462 64.94 -77.00 -43.12
N SER A 463 65.79 -76.00 -43.32
CA SER A 463 66.90 -76.08 -44.28
C SER A 463 67.93 -77.16 -43.90
N LYS A 464 68.19 -77.39 -42.61
CA LYS A 464 68.99 -78.54 -42.15
C LYS A 464 68.26 -79.85 -42.39
N TYR A 465 67.00 -79.95 -41.98
CA TYR A 465 66.16 -81.12 -42.23
C TYR A 465 65.97 -81.38 -43.72
N ASP A 466 65.98 -80.40 -44.61
CA ASP A 466 65.93 -80.58 -46.06
C ASP A 466 67.27 -81.04 -46.61
N VAL A 467 68.40 -80.63 -46.04
CA VAL A 467 69.72 -81.22 -46.35
C VAL A 467 69.78 -82.67 -45.86
N ASP A 468 69.36 -82.94 -44.62
CA ASP A 468 69.32 -84.28 -44.02
C ASP A 468 68.29 -85.17 -44.71
N ILE A 469 67.12 -84.64 -45.12
CA ILE A 469 66.10 -85.35 -45.90
C ILE A 469 66.56 -85.52 -47.34
N ASN A 470 67.35 -84.62 -47.94
CA ASN A 470 67.92 -84.85 -49.26
C ASN A 470 69.08 -85.86 -49.21
N LEU A 471 69.85 -85.92 -48.12
CA LEU A 471 70.81 -86.99 -47.85
C LEU A 471 70.08 -88.33 -47.62
N MET A 472 69.08 -88.36 -46.74
CA MET A 472 68.22 -89.53 -46.50
C MET A 472 67.38 -89.89 -47.73
N LYS A 473 67.06 -88.98 -48.66
CA LYS A 473 66.46 -89.27 -49.98
C LYS A 473 67.51 -89.70 -51.00
N GLN A 474 68.78 -89.36 -50.85
CA GLN A 474 69.86 -89.94 -51.64
C GLN A 474 70.15 -91.38 -51.18
N GLU A 475 70.09 -91.64 -49.87
CA GLU A 475 70.16 -92.98 -49.28
C GLU A 475 68.88 -93.80 -49.50
N HIS A 476 67.69 -93.20 -49.41
CA HIS A 476 66.43 -93.83 -49.82
C HIS A 476 66.26 -93.89 -51.34
N ALA A 477 66.93 -93.08 -52.16
CA ALA A 477 67.06 -93.37 -53.59
C ALA A 477 67.93 -94.61 -53.76
N ALA A 478 69.08 -94.67 -53.08
CA ALA A 478 69.97 -95.83 -53.05
C ALA A 478 69.43 -97.05 -52.25
N SER A 479 68.21 -96.99 -51.72
CA SER A 479 67.58 -98.09 -50.96
C SER A 479 66.14 -98.38 -51.37
N ALA A 480 65.42 -97.43 -51.97
CA ALA A 480 64.22 -97.69 -52.77
C ALA A 480 64.59 -98.13 -54.20
N ALA A 481 65.80 -97.84 -54.71
CA ALA A 481 66.41 -98.63 -55.78
C ALA A 481 67.00 -99.98 -55.26
N LYS A 482 66.57 -100.42 -54.07
CA LYS A 482 66.71 -101.79 -53.53
C LYS A 482 65.40 -102.31 -52.89
N ALA A 483 64.32 -101.53 -52.98
CA ALA A 483 63.07 -101.79 -52.26
C ALA A 483 61.81 -101.32 -53.01
N SER A 484 61.93 -100.64 -54.16
CA SER A 484 60.98 -100.80 -55.26
C SER A 484 61.15 -102.18 -55.90
N ASP A 485 62.31 -102.80 -55.72
CA ASP A 485 62.56 -104.23 -55.91
C ASP A 485 61.66 -105.11 -55.00
N VAL A 486 61.10 -104.53 -53.92
CA VAL A 486 60.36 -105.23 -52.82
C VAL A 486 59.01 -104.56 -52.48
N ILE A 487 58.70 -103.39 -53.02
CA ILE A 487 57.34 -102.83 -53.14
C ILE A 487 57.01 -102.61 -54.63
N GLU A 488 57.61 -103.46 -55.46
CA GLU A 488 56.90 -104.32 -56.41
C GLU A 488 56.65 -105.73 -55.77
N GLU A 489 56.70 -105.85 -54.43
CA GLU A 489 56.33 -107.05 -53.63
C GLU A 489 55.23 -106.82 -52.50
N LEU A 490 54.32 -105.80 -52.49
CA LEU A 490 53.11 -105.72 -51.57
C LEU A 490 51.61 -105.68 -52.17
N GLN A 491 50.67 -104.68 -52.35
CA GLN A 491 49.26 -104.64 -53.08
C GLN A 491 47.61 -104.75 -52.59
N LEU A 492 46.89 -104.98 -51.38
CA LEU A 492 45.30 -104.86 -51.09
C LEU A 492 44.54 -104.48 -49.63
N SER A 493 43.59 -103.45 -49.37
CA SER A 493 42.69 -103.14 -48.07
C SER A 493 41.45 -102.02 -47.96
N VAL A 494 40.84 -101.52 -46.77
CA VAL A 494 39.60 -100.53 -46.40
C VAL A 494 39.43 -99.92 -44.87
N SER A 495 38.49 -99.09 -44.14
CA SER A 495 37.30 -98.02 -44.07
C SER A 495 36.82 -97.54 -42.54
N LEU A 496 35.85 -96.70 -41.90
CA LEU A 496 34.78 -95.51 -41.95
C LEU A 496 33.91 -95.08 -40.58
N GLN A 497 33.31 -93.82 -40.24
CA GLN A 497 32.03 -93.38 -39.34
C GLN A 497 31.75 -91.93 -38.54
N LYS A 498 30.60 -91.60 -37.73
CA LYS A 498 29.96 -90.24 -37.13
C LYS A 498 28.94 -90.24 -35.82
N GLN A 499 28.10 -89.30 -35.13
CA GLN A 499 27.69 -87.81 -34.76
C GLN A 499 26.30 -87.63 -33.84
N GLN A 500 25.57 -86.65 -33.07
CA GLN A 500 25.51 -85.35 -32.13
C GLN A 500 24.07 -84.94 -31.37
N LEU A 501 23.83 -83.91 -30.40
CA LEU A 501 22.49 -83.42 -29.69
C LEU A 501 22.33 -82.03 -28.76
N GLN A 502 21.14 -81.55 -28.14
CA GLN A 502 20.73 -80.19 -27.43
C GLN A 502 19.29 -80.08 -26.56
N ASP A 503 18.56 -79.16 -25.73
CA ASP A 503 18.40 -77.73 -25.03
C ASP A 503 17.26 -77.48 -23.82
N GLN A 504 16.96 -76.24 -23.17
CA GLN A 504 15.64 -75.55 -22.59
C GLN A 504 15.41 -74.77 -21.12
N ARG A 505 14.60 -73.62 -20.95
CA ARG A 505 13.52 -73.15 -19.84
C ARG A 505 13.44 -71.72 -19.02
N GLN A 506 12.33 -71.25 -18.27
CA GLN A 506 12.00 -69.82 -17.68
C GLN A 506 10.78 -69.52 -16.59
N LEU A 507 10.64 -68.35 -15.79
CA LEU A 507 9.39 -67.49 -15.27
C LEU A 507 9.19 -66.86 -13.75
N GLN A 508 8.52 -65.65 -13.41
CA GLN A 508 7.97 -65.10 -12.02
C GLN A 508 7.27 -63.62 -11.75
N LEU A 509 6.54 -63.34 -10.58
CA LEU A 509 6.23 -62.09 -9.63
C LEU A 509 5.08 -60.91 -9.66
N ARG A 510 4.62 -60.25 -8.48
CA ARG A 510 3.73 -58.96 -8.25
C ARG A 510 3.31 -58.39 -6.76
N ASP A 511 2.90 -57.07 -6.53
CA ASP A 511 1.73 -56.39 -5.70
C ASP A 511 1.82 -55.39 -4.41
N GLN A 512 0.90 -54.33 -4.13
CA GLN A 512 0.74 -53.48 -2.84
C GLN A 512 -0.29 -52.25 -2.56
N GLU A 513 -0.88 -51.48 -3.50
CA GLU A 513 -1.23 -50.02 -3.29
C GLU A 513 -2.57 -49.56 -2.60
N TYR A 514 -3.49 -50.45 -2.20
CA TYR A 514 -4.88 -50.09 -1.80
C TYR A 514 -5.08 -49.15 -0.59
N LYS A 515 -4.05 -48.89 0.24
CA LYS A 515 -4.22 -48.27 1.58
C LYS A 515 -4.32 -46.73 1.62
N LEU A 516 -3.83 -46.01 0.62
CA LEU A 516 -3.59 -44.56 0.73
C LEU A 516 -4.83 -43.65 0.60
N GLN A 517 -5.99 -44.19 0.22
CA GLN A 517 -7.17 -43.39 -0.13
C GLN A 517 -7.99 -42.89 1.08
N GLN A 518 -7.84 -43.50 2.26
CA GLN A 518 -8.88 -43.46 3.31
C GLN A 518 -8.76 -42.32 4.33
N GLU A 519 -7.55 -41.79 4.59
CA GLU A 519 -7.31 -40.85 5.71
C GLU A 519 -7.87 -39.44 5.46
N LYS A 520 -8.11 -39.06 4.19
CA LYS A 520 -8.45 -37.69 3.77
C LYS A 520 -9.78 -37.16 4.35
N LEU A 521 -10.72 -38.03 4.73
CA LEU A 521 -12.07 -37.63 5.17
C LEU A 521 -12.18 -37.24 6.65
N HIS A 522 -11.20 -37.55 7.49
CA HIS A 522 -11.38 -37.40 8.95
C HIS A 522 -11.32 -35.94 9.44
N LEU A 523 -10.49 -35.09 8.82
CA LEU A 523 -10.22 -33.73 9.32
C LEU A 523 -11.40 -32.76 9.25
N GLN A 524 -12.39 -33.02 8.38
CA GLN A 524 -13.47 -32.08 8.10
C GLN A 524 -14.50 -31.96 9.24
N HIS A 525 -14.72 -33.03 10.02
CA HIS A 525 -15.77 -33.10 11.05
C HIS A 525 -15.48 -32.30 12.35
N VAL A 526 -14.26 -31.78 12.54
CA VAL A 526 -13.81 -31.24 13.84
C VAL A 526 -14.33 -29.83 14.12
N TYR A 527 -14.62 -29.03 13.09
CA TYR A 527 -14.91 -27.60 13.25
C TYR A 527 -16.38 -27.27 13.58
N GLU A 528 -17.35 -28.07 13.10
CA GLU A 528 -18.78 -27.76 13.26
C GLU A 528 -19.26 -27.83 14.72
N LYS A 529 -18.69 -28.72 15.54
CA LYS A 529 -19.09 -28.91 16.95
C LYS A 529 -18.86 -27.69 17.86
N LYS A 530 -18.07 -26.69 17.46
CA LYS A 530 -17.83 -25.49 18.28
C LYS A 530 -18.96 -24.45 18.26
N ILE A 531 -19.90 -24.54 17.33
CA ILE A 531 -20.90 -23.46 17.12
C ILE A 531 -22.12 -23.59 18.05
N LEU A 532 -22.51 -24.81 18.43
CA LEU A 532 -23.78 -25.08 19.14
C LEU A 532 -23.80 -24.74 20.64
N ALA A 533 -22.66 -24.85 21.35
CA ALA A 533 -22.60 -24.57 22.80
C ALA A 533 -22.94 -23.09 23.14
N ILE A 534 -22.86 -22.20 22.16
CA ILE A 534 -23.02 -20.77 22.38
C ILE A 534 -24.50 -20.37 22.61
N ARG A 535 -25.52 -21.24 22.44
CA ARG A 535 -26.92 -20.78 22.20
C ARG A 535 -28.09 -21.36 23.03
N ASN A 536 -27.89 -21.80 24.27
CA ASN A 536 -28.88 -22.62 25.01
C ASN A 536 -29.27 -22.10 26.42
N ASP A 537 -29.02 -20.81 26.67
CA ASP A 537 -28.29 -20.45 27.89
C ASP A 537 -28.45 -18.92 28.17
N LEU A 538 -29.28 -18.19 27.42
CA LEU A 538 -29.52 -16.74 27.58
C LEU A 538 -30.89 -16.45 28.23
N ASP A 539 -31.80 -17.42 28.17
CA ASP A 539 -33.23 -17.22 28.47
C ASP A 539 -33.61 -17.41 29.95
N LYS A 540 -32.65 -17.76 30.81
CA LYS A 540 -32.89 -18.15 32.21
C LYS A 540 -33.12 -16.96 33.16
N GLU A 541 -32.40 -15.86 32.94
CA GLU A 541 -32.37 -14.66 33.80
C GLU A 541 -33.65 -13.79 33.75
N ARG A 542 -34.60 -14.06 32.85
CA ARG A 542 -35.72 -13.14 32.58
C ARG A 542 -36.86 -13.19 33.62
N GLY A 543 -36.90 -14.21 34.49
CA GLY A 543 -38.12 -14.60 35.20
C GLY A 543 -38.52 -13.80 36.46
N ASP A 544 -37.56 -13.27 37.24
CA ASP A 544 -37.82 -12.97 38.66
C ASP A 544 -38.19 -11.51 39.01
N ALA A 545 -38.25 -10.61 38.02
CA ALA A 545 -38.32 -9.16 38.29
C ALA A 545 -39.72 -8.61 38.68
N GLU A 546 -40.82 -9.18 38.17
CA GLU A 546 -42.10 -8.43 38.06
C GLU A 546 -42.95 -8.34 39.35
N LYS A 547 -42.68 -9.15 40.38
CA LYS A 547 -43.65 -9.42 41.48
C LYS A 547 -43.68 -8.39 42.63
N LYS A 548 -43.14 -7.18 42.49
CA LYS A 548 -42.80 -6.31 43.66
C LYS A 548 -43.45 -4.92 43.77
N ILE A 549 -44.30 -4.49 42.83
CA ILE A 549 -44.70 -3.07 42.71
C ILE A 549 -45.99 -2.67 43.48
N CYS A 550 -47.04 -3.50 43.49
CA CYS A 550 -48.40 -3.02 43.76
C CYS A 550 -48.81 -2.90 45.26
N LYS A 551 -48.26 -1.95 46.03
CA LYS A 551 -48.57 -1.83 47.50
C LYS A 551 -48.58 -0.41 48.16
N LEU A 552 -48.75 0.72 47.46
CA LEU A 552 -48.40 2.06 48.04
C LEU A 552 -49.43 3.23 47.98
N GLU A 553 -50.68 3.09 47.51
CA GLU A 553 -51.41 4.26 46.95
C GLU A 553 -52.57 4.91 47.77
N GLU A 554 -53.08 4.37 48.88
CA GLU A 554 -54.50 4.62 49.30
C GLU A 554 -54.86 5.81 50.27
N ALA A 555 -53.95 6.70 50.69
CA ALA A 555 -54.10 7.39 52.01
C ALA A 555 -54.42 8.92 52.09
N LEU A 556 -55.42 9.52 51.38
CA LEU A 556 -55.28 10.94 50.93
C LEU A 556 -56.44 12.03 50.90
N LYS A 557 -57.52 12.11 51.72
CA LYS A 557 -58.50 13.27 51.63
C LYS A 557 -59.41 13.64 52.84
N GLU A 558 -59.55 14.95 53.18
CA GLU A 558 -60.60 15.62 54.02
C GLU A 558 -60.48 17.19 53.93
N LYS A 559 -61.51 18.06 54.16
CA LYS A 559 -61.34 19.42 54.82
C LYS A 559 -62.51 20.39 55.23
N GLU A 560 -63.35 20.97 54.34
CA GLU A 560 -63.77 22.42 54.42
C GLU A 560 -65.24 22.78 54.90
N GLU A 561 -65.62 24.09 54.88
CA GLU A 561 -66.96 24.72 54.54
C GLU A 561 -67.60 25.88 55.43
N GLN A 562 -68.51 26.69 54.81
CA GLN A 562 -69.68 27.56 55.30
C GLN A 562 -69.58 29.13 55.56
N LEU A 563 -70.62 29.96 55.22
CA LEU A 563 -70.68 31.49 55.36
C LEU A 563 -72.09 32.24 55.15
N THR A 564 -72.17 33.62 55.27
CA THR A 564 -73.11 34.68 54.66
C THR A 564 -74.32 35.40 55.41
N ARG A 565 -74.81 36.59 54.89
CA ARG A 565 -76.21 37.28 54.88
C ARG A 565 -76.46 38.75 55.46
N VAL A 566 -77.57 39.44 55.03
CA VAL A 566 -78.40 40.60 55.60
C VAL A 566 -78.27 42.10 55.11
N THR A 567 -79.40 42.84 54.82
CA THR A 567 -79.57 44.33 54.46
C THR A 567 -81.05 44.91 54.48
N GLU A 568 -81.36 46.23 54.73
CA GLU A 568 -82.69 46.97 54.53
C GLU A 568 -82.70 48.54 54.85
N VAL A 569 -83.77 49.35 54.50
CA VAL A 569 -84.37 50.63 55.11
C VAL A 569 -84.49 51.98 54.23
N GLN A 570 -85.42 52.94 54.56
CA GLN A 570 -85.37 54.47 54.43
C GLN A 570 -86.08 55.30 53.27
N ARG A 571 -87.41 55.63 53.27
CA ARG A 571 -88.12 56.07 52.01
C ARG A 571 -88.77 57.48 51.74
N LEU A 572 -89.76 58.01 52.50
CA LEU A 572 -90.86 58.80 51.86
C LEU A 572 -90.77 60.35 51.69
N GLN A 573 -89.89 61.09 52.36
CA GLN A 573 -89.98 62.57 52.45
C GLN A 573 -89.59 63.35 51.16
N ALA A 574 -89.06 62.68 50.13
CA ALA A 574 -88.50 63.33 48.94
C ALA A 574 -89.53 64.12 48.09
N GLN A 575 -90.75 63.59 47.93
CA GLN A 575 -91.60 63.81 46.74
C GLN A 575 -92.03 65.25 46.42
N GLN A 576 -91.99 66.19 47.37
CA GLN A 576 -92.32 67.60 47.11
C GLN A 576 -91.08 68.49 46.90
N ALA A 577 -89.94 68.12 47.49
CA ALA A 577 -88.65 68.72 47.10
C ALA A 577 -88.32 68.31 45.66
N ASP A 578 -88.59 67.06 45.31
CA ASP A 578 -88.41 66.51 43.96
C ASP A 578 -89.07 67.38 42.89
N ALA A 579 -90.30 67.87 43.04
CA ALA A 579 -91.00 68.60 41.98
C ALA A 579 -90.36 69.97 41.61
N ALA A 580 -89.89 70.74 42.59
CA ALA A 580 -89.21 72.01 42.34
C ALA A 580 -87.73 71.81 41.97
N LEU A 581 -87.12 70.70 42.45
CA LEU A 581 -85.87 70.22 41.90
C LEU A 581 -86.06 69.85 40.42
N GLU A 582 -87.09 69.11 40.02
CA GLU A 582 -87.34 68.64 38.65
C GLU A 582 -87.40 69.77 37.62
N GLU A 583 -87.95 70.96 37.90
CA GLU A 583 -87.92 72.06 36.91
C GLU A 583 -86.49 72.62 36.72
N PHE A 584 -85.76 72.87 37.80
CA PHE A 584 -84.37 73.35 37.75
C PHE A 584 -83.42 72.26 37.23
N LYS A 585 -83.71 71.00 37.58
CA LYS A 585 -83.08 69.78 37.09
C LYS A 585 -83.39 69.58 35.63
N ARG A 586 -84.58 69.87 35.09
CA ARG A 586 -84.84 69.87 33.64
C ARG A 586 -84.06 70.98 32.92
N GLN A 587 -83.88 72.14 33.54
CA GLN A 587 -83.05 73.22 32.97
C GLN A 587 -81.55 72.84 32.98
N VAL A 588 -81.08 72.21 34.06
CA VAL A 588 -79.71 71.70 34.20
C VAL A 588 -79.48 70.42 33.41
N GLU A 589 -80.48 69.57 33.23
CA GLU A 589 -80.51 68.38 32.36
C GLU A 589 -80.44 68.87 30.93
N LEU A 590 -81.34 69.72 30.43
CA LEU A 590 -81.25 70.20 29.04
C LEU A 590 -79.89 70.84 28.73
N ASN A 591 -79.31 71.59 29.67
CA ASN A 591 -77.99 72.20 29.50
C ASN A 591 -76.84 71.19 29.66
N SER A 592 -76.94 70.21 30.57
CA SER A 592 -75.92 69.18 30.77
C SER A 592 -76.03 68.05 29.75
N GLU A 593 -77.21 67.62 29.32
CA GLU A 593 -77.49 66.81 28.13
C GLU A 593 -76.92 67.48 26.88
N LYS A 594 -77.05 68.81 26.73
CA LYS A 594 -76.38 69.52 25.64
C LYS A 594 -74.86 69.42 25.78
N VAL A 595 -74.29 69.72 26.95
CA VAL A 595 -72.84 69.58 27.20
C VAL A 595 -72.37 68.13 27.09
N TYR A 596 -73.18 67.13 27.44
CA TYR A 596 -72.89 65.70 27.35
C TYR A 596 -73.07 65.20 25.92
N ALA A 597 -73.98 65.75 25.13
CA ALA A 597 -74.12 65.46 23.71
C ALA A 597 -72.97 66.10 22.92
N GLU A 598 -72.57 67.33 23.24
CA GLU A 598 -71.37 67.98 22.68
C GLU A 598 -70.10 67.25 23.12
N MET A 599 -69.95 66.90 24.40
CA MET A 599 -68.83 66.09 24.93
C MET A 599 -68.82 64.69 24.30
N LYS A 600 -69.98 64.04 24.14
CA LYS A 600 -70.11 62.74 23.47
C LYS A 600 -69.78 62.84 21.99
N GLN A 601 -70.21 63.89 21.29
CA GLN A 601 -69.86 64.10 19.89
C GLN A 601 -68.37 64.40 19.71
N GLN A 602 -67.74 65.13 20.65
CA GLN A 602 -66.29 65.29 20.68
C GLN A 602 -65.58 63.97 21.05
N MET A 603 -66.13 63.17 21.96
CA MET A 603 -65.60 61.85 22.31
C MET A 603 -65.69 60.89 21.13
N GLU A 604 -66.84 60.74 20.49
CA GLU A 604 -67.05 59.96 19.26
C GLU A 604 -66.12 60.42 18.13
N LYS A 605 -65.87 61.74 18.01
CA LYS A 605 -64.90 62.28 17.06
C LYS A 605 -63.47 61.89 17.42
N VAL A 606 -63.07 62.02 18.69
CA VAL A 606 -61.76 61.64 19.22
C VAL A 606 -61.54 60.13 19.14
N GLU A 607 -62.55 59.31 19.42
CA GLU A 607 -62.55 57.87 19.25
C GLU A 607 -62.45 57.47 17.78
N ALA A 608 -63.11 58.20 16.88
CA ALA A 608 -62.99 58.01 15.44
C ALA A 608 -61.60 58.42 14.92
N ASP A 609 -61.01 59.51 15.41
CA ASP A 609 -59.63 59.92 15.07
C ASP A 609 -58.58 59.00 15.71
N LEU A 610 -58.80 58.50 16.92
CA LEU A 610 -58.00 57.48 17.58
C LEU A 610 -58.09 56.15 16.80
N SER A 611 -59.27 55.79 16.31
CA SER A 611 -59.50 54.59 15.48
C SER A 611 -58.87 54.73 14.10
N ARG A 612 -58.95 55.91 13.47
CA ARG A 612 -58.20 56.24 12.23
C ARG A 612 -56.69 56.14 12.47
N SER A 613 -56.18 56.74 13.55
CA SER A 613 -54.76 56.68 13.96
C SER A 613 -54.29 55.25 14.25
N LYS A 614 -55.11 54.45 14.93
CA LYS A 614 -54.86 53.04 15.21
C LYS A 614 -54.82 52.22 13.93
N LEU A 615 -55.81 52.39 13.04
CA LEU A 615 -55.88 51.69 11.75
C LEU A 615 -54.71 52.07 10.82
N ILE A 616 -54.27 53.32 10.82
CA ILE A 616 -53.09 53.76 10.04
C ILE A 616 -51.81 53.12 10.61
N ARG A 617 -51.60 53.17 11.93
CA ARG A 617 -50.45 52.51 12.57
C ARG A 617 -50.48 50.99 12.40
N GLU A 618 -51.65 50.37 12.43
CA GLU A 618 -51.83 48.94 12.18
C GLU A 618 -51.53 48.58 10.72
N LYS A 619 -51.96 49.40 9.75
CA LYS A 619 -51.60 49.22 8.33
C LYS A 619 -50.09 49.39 8.12
N GLN A 620 -49.47 50.41 8.72
CA GLN A 620 -48.02 50.62 8.66
C GLN A 620 -47.26 49.45 9.29
N SER A 621 -47.68 48.98 10.47
CA SER A 621 -47.09 47.81 11.14
C SER A 621 -47.22 46.52 10.32
N LYS A 622 -48.37 46.29 9.68
CA LYS A 622 -48.58 45.16 8.76
C LYS A 622 -47.72 45.28 7.49
N GLU A 623 -47.55 46.47 6.94
CA GLU A 623 -46.67 46.68 5.77
C GLU A 623 -45.19 46.52 6.13
N PHE A 624 -44.73 47.00 7.29
CA PHE A 624 -43.37 46.72 7.77
C PHE A 624 -43.16 45.23 8.06
N SER A 625 -44.15 44.53 8.63
CA SER A 625 -44.11 43.08 8.82
C SER A 625 -44.04 42.34 7.47
N ARG A 626 -44.80 42.80 6.47
CA ARG A 626 -44.79 42.26 5.10
C ARG A 626 -43.44 42.49 4.43
N GLN A 627 -42.87 43.68 4.51
CA GLN A 627 -41.55 43.98 3.94
C GLN A 627 -40.42 43.18 4.61
N LEU A 628 -40.49 42.98 5.93
CA LEU A 628 -39.53 42.14 6.66
C LEU A 628 -39.66 40.66 6.27
N GLU A 629 -40.88 40.16 6.08
CA GLU A 629 -41.13 38.80 5.58
C GLU A 629 -40.73 38.64 4.10
N ASP A 630 -41.01 39.62 3.23
CA ASP A 630 -40.57 39.65 1.83
C ASP A 630 -39.02 39.64 1.71
N VAL A 631 -38.30 40.18 2.70
CA VAL A 631 -36.82 40.15 2.76
C VAL A 631 -36.33 38.84 3.34
N LYS A 632 -36.94 38.35 4.43
CA LYS A 632 -36.67 37.04 5.04
C LYS A 632 -36.85 35.91 4.03
N GLN A 633 -37.94 35.90 3.26
CA GLN A 633 -38.19 34.90 2.21
C GLN A 633 -37.13 34.92 1.11
N ARG A 634 -36.61 36.10 0.73
CA ARG A 634 -35.51 36.20 -0.25
C ARG A 634 -34.19 35.64 0.30
N TYR A 635 -33.88 35.86 1.58
CA TYR A 635 -32.73 35.20 2.21
C TYR A 635 -32.95 33.69 2.40
N GLU A 636 -34.16 33.25 2.74
CA GLU A 636 -34.50 31.81 2.81
C GLU A 636 -34.38 31.14 1.43
N GLN A 637 -34.79 31.82 0.34
CA GLN A 637 -34.60 31.38 -1.04
C GLN A 637 -33.11 31.27 -1.39
N GLN A 638 -32.31 32.32 -1.17
CA GLN A 638 -30.85 32.29 -1.40
C GLN A 638 -30.15 31.18 -0.60
N ILE A 639 -30.57 30.93 0.64
CA ILE A 639 -30.06 29.84 1.47
C ILE A 639 -30.46 28.46 0.92
N VAL A 640 -31.61 28.32 0.28
CA VAL A 640 -32.04 27.08 -0.39
C VAL A 640 -31.30 26.89 -1.71
N GLU A 641 -31.11 27.95 -2.49
CA GLU A 641 -30.34 27.95 -3.76
C GLU A 641 -28.88 27.56 -3.50
N LEU A 642 -28.18 28.23 -2.57
CA LEU A 642 -26.80 27.88 -2.18
C LEU A 642 -26.67 26.46 -1.62
N LYS A 643 -27.69 25.93 -0.92
CA LYS A 643 -27.70 24.53 -0.47
C LYS A 643 -27.90 23.54 -1.62
N LEU A 644 -28.73 23.91 -2.61
CA LEU A 644 -28.96 23.11 -3.80
C LEU A 644 -27.70 23.07 -4.67
N GLU A 645 -27.04 24.21 -4.88
CA GLU A 645 -25.74 24.31 -5.55
C GLU A 645 -24.68 23.47 -4.82
N HIS A 646 -24.56 23.59 -3.50
CA HIS A 646 -23.60 22.80 -2.73
C HIS A 646 -23.84 21.27 -2.81
N GLU A 647 -25.10 20.82 -2.77
CA GLU A 647 -25.42 19.39 -2.97
C GLU A 647 -25.22 18.94 -4.43
N GLN A 648 -25.38 19.83 -5.42
CA GLN A 648 -25.02 19.56 -6.82
C GLN A 648 -23.49 19.45 -7.00
N GLU A 649 -22.69 20.38 -6.47
CA GLU A 649 -21.22 20.29 -6.48
C GLU A 649 -20.73 19.02 -5.78
N LYS A 650 -21.28 18.71 -4.61
CA LYS A 650 -20.97 17.50 -3.83
C LYS A 650 -21.32 16.22 -4.57
N THR A 651 -22.45 16.17 -5.29
CA THR A 651 -22.80 15.01 -6.14
C THR A 651 -21.94 14.93 -7.39
N HIS A 652 -21.57 16.06 -8.01
CA HIS A 652 -20.61 16.11 -9.12
C HIS A 652 -19.22 15.60 -8.70
N LEU A 653 -18.66 16.11 -7.60
CA LEU A 653 -17.38 15.67 -7.04
C LEU A 653 -17.40 14.18 -6.66
N PHE A 654 -18.51 13.69 -6.11
CA PHE A 654 -18.68 12.26 -5.83
C PHE A 654 -18.75 11.41 -7.10
N GLN A 655 -19.39 11.89 -8.17
CA GLN A 655 -19.41 11.22 -9.47
C GLN A 655 -18.01 11.22 -10.13
N GLN A 656 -17.31 12.35 -10.11
CA GLN A 656 -15.95 12.50 -10.61
C GLN A 656 -14.99 11.56 -9.89
N HIS A 657 -14.94 11.59 -8.55
CA HIS A 657 -14.11 10.69 -7.75
C HIS A 657 -14.41 9.21 -8.05
N ASN A 658 -15.69 8.85 -8.24
CA ASN A 658 -16.03 7.48 -8.63
C ASN A 658 -15.56 7.13 -10.04
N ALA A 659 -15.68 8.04 -11.01
CA ALA A 659 -15.21 7.84 -12.37
C ALA A 659 -13.67 7.73 -12.44
N GLU A 660 -12.94 8.53 -11.67
CA GLU A 660 -11.47 8.46 -11.52
C GLU A 660 -11.04 7.14 -10.86
N LYS A 661 -11.70 6.75 -9.76
CA LYS A 661 -11.51 5.44 -9.11
C LYS A 661 -11.76 4.28 -10.08
N ASP A 662 -12.83 4.35 -10.88
CA ASP A 662 -13.16 3.32 -11.86
C ASP A 662 -12.21 3.32 -13.08
N CYS A 663 -11.66 4.49 -13.47
CA CYS A 663 -10.54 4.57 -14.42
C CYS A 663 -9.32 3.83 -13.87
N LEU A 664 -8.92 4.14 -12.63
CA LEU A 664 -7.78 3.51 -11.97
C LEU A 664 -7.95 1.99 -11.80
N VAL A 665 -9.16 1.51 -11.50
CA VAL A 665 -9.47 0.07 -11.52
C VAL A 665 -9.27 -0.52 -12.92
N ARG A 666 -9.85 0.08 -13.97
CA ARG A 666 -9.67 -0.40 -15.36
C ARG A 666 -8.20 -0.35 -15.82
N ASP A 667 -7.41 0.59 -15.32
CA ASP A 667 -5.97 0.70 -15.63
C ASP A 667 -5.18 -0.44 -14.96
N HIS A 668 -5.46 -0.72 -13.68
CA HIS A 668 -4.89 -1.89 -12.98
C HIS A 668 -5.31 -3.21 -13.63
N GLU A 669 -6.59 -3.39 -13.97
CA GLU A 669 -7.09 -4.57 -14.70
C GLU A 669 -6.33 -4.77 -16.02
N ARG A 670 -6.07 -3.69 -16.77
CA ARG A 670 -5.32 -3.75 -18.02
C ARG A 670 -3.83 -4.05 -17.83
N GLU A 671 -3.18 -3.64 -16.74
CA GLU A 671 -1.80 -4.07 -16.47
C GLU A 671 -1.73 -5.50 -15.92
N ILE A 672 -2.69 -5.94 -15.10
CA ILE A 672 -2.84 -7.34 -14.71
C ILE A 672 -2.99 -8.23 -15.96
N GLU A 673 -3.87 -7.87 -16.88
CA GLU A 673 -4.07 -8.62 -18.12
C GLU A 673 -2.81 -8.62 -19.01
N LYS A 674 -2.04 -7.52 -19.05
CA LYS A 674 -0.73 -7.45 -19.72
C LYS A 674 0.30 -8.38 -19.06
N LEU A 675 0.38 -8.39 -17.73
CA LEU A 675 1.29 -9.25 -16.97
C LEU A 675 0.93 -10.73 -17.11
N GLU A 676 -0.36 -11.08 -17.06
CA GLU A 676 -0.84 -12.42 -17.37
C GLU A 676 -0.51 -12.85 -18.80
N LYS A 677 -0.70 -11.97 -19.80
CA LYS A 677 -0.34 -12.26 -21.20
C LYS A 677 1.16 -12.52 -21.35
N ARG A 678 2.02 -11.71 -20.71
CA ARG A 678 3.47 -11.94 -20.64
C ARG A 678 3.81 -13.28 -19.98
N LEU A 679 3.21 -13.60 -18.83
CA LEU A 679 3.44 -14.84 -18.09
C LEU A 679 2.96 -16.08 -18.87
N ARG A 680 1.79 -16.01 -19.51
CA ARG A 680 1.27 -17.06 -20.40
C ARG A 680 2.18 -17.28 -21.61
N ALA A 681 2.71 -16.21 -22.21
CA ALA A 681 3.69 -16.33 -23.30
C ALA A 681 5.01 -16.98 -22.84
N ALA A 682 5.55 -16.57 -21.68
CA ALA A 682 6.77 -17.15 -21.11
C ALA A 682 6.60 -18.64 -20.75
N MET A 683 5.45 -19.05 -20.22
CA MET A 683 5.14 -20.46 -19.97
C MET A 683 5.05 -21.27 -21.28
N ALA A 684 4.41 -20.72 -22.32
CA ALA A 684 4.33 -21.37 -23.63
C ALA A 684 5.71 -21.51 -24.30
N GLU A 685 6.59 -20.51 -24.16
CA GLU A 685 7.96 -20.56 -24.64
C GLU A 685 8.79 -21.61 -23.86
N HIS A 686 8.63 -21.68 -22.53
CA HIS A 686 9.30 -22.67 -21.70
C HIS A 686 8.84 -24.11 -22.03
N GLU A 687 7.54 -24.36 -22.18
CA GLU A 687 7.05 -25.69 -22.59
C GLU A 687 7.48 -26.02 -24.02
N SER A 688 7.54 -25.05 -24.93
CA SER A 688 8.09 -25.23 -26.29
C SER A 688 9.56 -25.67 -26.24
N LYS A 689 10.43 -24.93 -25.51
CA LYS A 689 11.84 -25.28 -25.28
C LYS A 689 12.01 -26.64 -24.61
N THR A 690 11.11 -26.98 -23.68
CA THR A 690 11.09 -28.28 -23.00
C THR A 690 10.68 -29.40 -23.97
N GLN A 691 9.64 -29.20 -24.78
CA GLN A 691 9.18 -30.16 -25.79
C GLN A 691 10.23 -30.35 -26.90
N GLU A 692 10.90 -29.28 -27.34
CA GLU A 692 11.98 -29.36 -28.32
C GLU A 692 13.18 -30.13 -27.75
N SER A 693 13.57 -29.87 -26.50
CA SER A 693 14.63 -30.64 -25.83
C SER A 693 14.25 -32.12 -25.66
N ARG A 694 12.99 -32.42 -25.32
CA ARG A 694 12.44 -33.80 -25.32
C ARG A 694 12.49 -34.44 -26.72
N LYS A 695 12.25 -33.68 -27.81
CA LYS A 695 12.40 -34.16 -29.20
C LYS A 695 13.87 -34.47 -29.52
N ARG A 696 14.80 -33.56 -29.20
CA ARG A 696 16.24 -33.75 -29.40
C ARG A 696 16.77 -34.98 -28.64
N HIS A 697 16.40 -35.15 -27.37
CA HIS A 697 16.77 -36.35 -26.60
C HIS A 697 16.19 -37.63 -27.21
N ARG A 698 14.93 -37.62 -27.67
CA ARG A 698 14.31 -38.79 -28.33
C ARG A 698 15.01 -39.14 -29.65
N GLN A 699 15.46 -38.15 -30.42
CA GLN A 699 16.26 -38.38 -31.62
C GLN A 699 17.61 -39.02 -31.28
N VAL A 700 18.35 -38.47 -30.31
CA VAL A 700 19.64 -39.03 -29.86
C VAL A 700 19.49 -40.47 -29.35
N ILE A 701 18.42 -40.78 -28.61
CA ILE A 701 18.12 -42.15 -28.18
C ILE A 701 17.88 -43.06 -29.40
N CYS A 702 17.07 -42.63 -30.37
CA CYS A 702 16.83 -43.40 -31.59
C CYS A 702 18.13 -43.62 -32.40
N ASP A 703 18.98 -42.61 -32.51
CA ASP A 703 20.27 -42.72 -33.22
C ASP A 703 21.23 -43.67 -32.48
N GLN A 704 21.23 -43.68 -31.16
CA GLN A 704 21.97 -44.64 -30.33
C GLN A 704 21.40 -46.07 -30.43
N GLU A 705 20.08 -46.23 -30.41
CA GLU A 705 19.40 -47.52 -30.62
C GLU A 705 19.71 -48.09 -32.02
N ASN A 706 19.75 -47.23 -33.04
CA ASN A 706 20.15 -47.60 -34.41
C ASN A 706 21.63 -48.01 -34.50
N GLN A 707 22.53 -47.32 -33.80
CA GLN A 707 23.95 -47.73 -33.70
C GLN A 707 24.09 -49.07 -32.97
N ILE A 708 23.34 -49.29 -31.89
CA ILE A 708 23.33 -50.56 -31.15
C ILE A 708 22.78 -51.70 -32.02
N HIS A 709 21.78 -51.46 -32.88
CA HIS A 709 21.30 -52.45 -33.85
C HIS A 709 22.37 -52.78 -34.89
N LYS A 710 23.02 -51.78 -35.51
CA LYS A 710 24.11 -52.01 -36.48
C LYS A 710 25.26 -52.79 -35.87
N LEU A 711 25.72 -52.43 -34.68
CA LEU A 711 26.80 -53.16 -33.97
C LEU A 711 26.39 -54.59 -33.61
N ARG A 712 25.10 -54.86 -33.35
CA ARG A 712 24.58 -56.23 -33.17
C ARG A 712 24.52 -57.01 -34.49
N GLU A 713 24.10 -56.37 -35.57
CA GLU A 713 24.09 -56.97 -36.91
C GLU A 713 25.50 -57.29 -37.41
N GLU A 714 26.45 -56.38 -37.21
CA GLU A 714 27.89 -56.57 -37.48
C GLU A 714 28.47 -57.71 -36.62
N LEU A 715 28.18 -57.76 -35.32
CA LEU A 715 28.60 -58.85 -34.44
C LEU A 715 28.00 -60.21 -34.87
N ILE A 716 26.74 -60.23 -35.29
CA ILE A 716 26.08 -61.43 -35.84
C ILE A 716 26.75 -61.85 -37.15
N GLN A 717 27.05 -60.92 -38.06
CA GLN A 717 27.74 -61.21 -39.32
C GLN A 717 29.16 -61.74 -39.11
N VAL A 718 29.94 -61.14 -38.21
CA VAL A 718 31.27 -61.63 -37.86
C VAL A 718 31.19 -63.03 -37.22
N ASN A 719 30.19 -63.26 -36.36
CA ASN A 719 30.00 -64.59 -35.75
C ASN A 719 29.53 -65.65 -36.77
N THR A 720 28.67 -65.32 -37.73
CA THR A 720 28.29 -66.28 -38.80
C THR A 720 29.45 -66.54 -39.76
N GLN A 721 30.24 -65.53 -40.12
CA GLN A 721 31.48 -65.69 -40.89
C GLN A 721 32.48 -66.58 -40.15
N TRP A 722 32.70 -66.37 -38.85
CA TRP A 722 33.58 -67.20 -38.03
C TRP A 722 33.09 -68.65 -37.94
N MET A 723 31.78 -68.88 -37.70
CA MET A 723 31.22 -70.24 -37.73
C MET A 723 31.32 -70.88 -39.11
N GLN A 724 31.17 -70.11 -40.19
CA GLN A 724 31.31 -70.61 -41.56
C GLN A 724 32.76 -71.02 -41.87
N GLN A 725 33.75 -70.21 -41.47
CA GLN A 725 35.17 -70.59 -41.54
C GLN A 725 35.48 -71.83 -40.71
N LEU A 726 34.91 -71.94 -39.50
CA LEU A 726 35.11 -73.09 -38.63
C LEU A 726 34.48 -74.37 -39.20
N LEU A 727 33.33 -74.26 -39.87
CA LEU A 727 32.70 -75.35 -40.63
C LEU A 727 33.52 -75.74 -41.86
N GLU A 728 34.07 -74.77 -42.61
CA GLU A 728 34.89 -75.01 -43.79
C GLU A 728 36.22 -75.70 -43.43
N LEU A 729 36.92 -75.23 -42.40
CA LEU A 729 38.09 -75.90 -41.83
C LEU A 729 37.77 -77.31 -41.31
N THR A 730 36.60 -77.48 -40.70
CA THR A 730 36.12 -78.82 -40.26
C THR A 730 35.83 -79.73 -41.47
N CYS A 731 35.31 -79.19 -42.57
CA CYS A 731 35.08 -79.94 -43.81
C CYS A 731 36.42 -80.37 -44.42
N GLN A 732 37.34 -79.44 -44.63
CA GLN A 732 38.69 -79.68 -45.13
C GLN A 732 39.45 -80.71 -44.28
N TRP A 733 39.38 -80.63 -42.95
CA TRP A 733 40.02 -81.63 -42.08
C TRP A 733 39.39 -83.03 -42.22
N ASN A 734 38.07 -83.13 -42.37
CA ASN A 734 37.41 -84.41 -42.60
C ASN A 734 37.71 -84.96 -44.01
N GLU A 735 37.79 -84.11 -45.03
CA GLU A 735 38.18 -84.47 -46.40
C GLU A 735 39.63 -84.95 -46.48
N GLU A 736 40.57 -84.24 -45.84
CA GLU A 736 41.98 -84.64 -45.80
C GLU A 736 42.17 -85.94 -45.01
N LYS A 737 41.43 -86.12 -43.90
CA LYS A 737 41.39 -87.38 -43.16
C LYS A 737 40.79 -88.52 -43.99
N GLN A 738 39.74 -88.25 -44.78
CA GLN A 738 39.13 -89.23 -45.68
C GLN A 738 40.08 -89.60 -46.82
N ARG A 739 40.81 -88.62 -47.38
CA ARG A 739 41.83 -88.83 -48.41
C ARG A 739 43.01 -89.60 -47.88
N ALA A 740 43.58 -89.22 -46.74
CA ALA A 740 44.64 -89.97 -46.06
C ALA A 740 44.21 -91.41 -45.71
N ALA A 741 42.93 -91.63 -45.38
CA ALA A 741 42.39 -92.97 -45.21
C ALA A 741 42.24 -93.75 -46.54
N GLN A 742 41.94 -93.08 -47.66
CA GLN A 742 41.91 -93.66 -49.01
C GLN A 742 43.32 -93.91 -49.58
N ASP A 743 44.28 -93.06 -49.24
CA ASP A 743 45.69 -93.20 -49.61
C ASP A 743 46.34 -94.30 -48.75
N HIS A 744 46.00 -94.40 -47.47
CA HIS A 744 46.34 -95.57 -46.67
C HIS A 744 45.57 -96.81 -47.12
N GLU A 745 44.31 -96.71 -47.54
CA GLU A 745 43.60 -97.82 -48.19
C GLU A 745 44.31 -98.25 -49.48
N THR A 746 44.86 -97.33 -50.27
CA THR A 746 45.62 -97.65 -51.48
C THR A 746 47.09 -98.01 -51.22
N ALA A 747 47.59 -97.74 -50.00
CA ALA A 747 48.91 -98.08 -49.46
C ALA A 747 48.91 -99.25 -48.44
N VAL A 748 47.73 -99.80 -48.11
CA VAL A 748 47.52 -101.18 -47.63
C VAL A 748 46.79 -101.98 -48.72
N LYS A 749 46.29 -101.29 -49.76
CA LYS A 749 46.63 -101.74 -51.11
C LYS A 749 48.16 -101.81 -51.20
N LYS A 750 48.97 -100.81 -50.92
CA LYS A 750 50.46 -100.86 -50.88
C LYS A 750 51.22 -102.23 -50.72
N ILE A 751 51.00 -103.29 -49.89
CA ILE A 751 49.99 -103.75 -48.90
C ILE A 751 49.24 -105.14 -49.13
N LYS A 752 49.35 -105.92 -50.26
CA LYS A 752 48.97 -107.37 -50.56
C LYS A 752 48.95 -108.09 -52.02
N THR A 753 48.65 -107.54 -53.23
CA THR A 753 48.86 -108.20 -54.60
C THR A 753 50.28 -108.67 -54.95
N GLU A 754 51.28 -107.84 -54.69
CA GLU A 754 52.67 -108.07 -54.96
C GLU A 754 53.34 -108.86 -53.80
N GLU A 755 52.72 -108.99 -52.61
CA GLU A 755 53.01 -110.04 -51.62
C GLU A 755 52.55 -111.37 -52.19
N GLU A 756 51.36 -111.39 -52.80
CA GLU A 756 50.91 -112.52 -53.62
C GLU A 756 51.85 -112.78 -54.82
N LYS A 757 52.62 -111.79 -55.31
CA LYS A 757 53.72 -111.95 -56.28
C LYS A 757 55.02 -112.49 -55.63
N MET A 758 55.45 -112.00 -54.46
CA MET A 758 56.57 -112.60 -53.70
C MET A 758 56.29 -114.07 -53.41
N ILE A 759 55.07 -114.39 -52.95
CA ILE A 759 54.59 -115.74 -52.72
C ILE A 759 54.56 -116.54 -54.04
N LEU A 760 54.23 -115.93 -55.18
CA LEU A 760 54.27 -116.57 -56.50
C LEU A 760 55.73 -116.86 -56.95
N ASP A 761 56.64 -115.91 -56.75
CA ASP A 761 58.02 -116.00 -57.19
C ASP A 761 58.85 -116.91 -56.27
N LEU A 762 58.60 -116.92 -54.96
CA LEU A 762 59.07 -117.95 -54.03
C LEU A 762 58.54 -119.35 -54.42
N LYS A 763 57.29 -119.47 -54.87
CA LYS A 763 56.76 -120.75 -55.41
C LYS A 763 57.44 -121.16 -56.71
N LYS A 764 57.79 -120.22 -57.61
CA LYS A 764 58.58 -120.50 -58.82
C LYS A 764 60.00 -120.95 -58.47
N ILE A 765 60.66 -120.28 -57.53
CA ILE A 765 61.99 -120.64 -57.05
C ILE A 765 61.97 -122.05 -56.45
N HIS A 766 61.05 -122.33 -55.51
CA HIS A 766 60.89 -123.66 -54.94
C HIS A 766 60.57 -124.72 -56.01
N ALA A 767 59.74 -124.40 -57.02
CA ALA A 767 59.47 -125.32 -58.13
C ALA A 767 60.74 -125.63 -58.93
N ALA A 768 61.50 -124.61 -59.32
CA ALA A 768 62.77 -124.76 -60.04
C ALA A 768 63.85 -125.47 -59.20
N GLU A 769 63.87 -125.28 -57.88
CA GLU A 769 64.72 -126.04 -56.95
C GLU A 769 64.31 -127.52 -56.90
N THR A 770 63.02 -127.84 -56.86
CA THR A 770 62.54 -129.24 -56.92
C THR A 770 62.77 -129.88 -58.29
N GLU A 771 62.69 -129.13 -59.38
CA GLU A 771 63.01 -129.57 -60.74
C GLU A 771 64.51 -129.86 -60.87
N LYS A 772 65.37 -128.94 -60.42
CA LYS A 772 66.83 -129.15 -60.36
C LYS A 772 67.21 -130.34 -59.46
N ALA A 773 66.52 -130.55 -58.34
CA ALA A 773 66.74 -131.70 -57.47
C ALA A 773 66.31 -133.03 -58.13
N LEU A 774 65.26 -133.00 -58.96
CA LEU A 774 64.86 -134.12 -59.82
C LEU A 774 65.91 -134.40 -60.91
N ASP A 775 66.44 -133.36 -61.57
CA ASP A 775 67.49 -133.52 -62.59
C ASP A 775 68.81 -134.04 -62.00
N GLU A 776 69.20 -133.57 -60.81
CA GLU A 776 70.34 -134.15 -60.08
C GLU A 776 70.10 -135.60 -59.66
N ALA A 777 68.86 -135.99 -59.35
CA ALA A 777 68.51 -137.38 -59.05
C ALA A 777 68.50 -138.26 -60.31
N ASN A 778 67.94 -137.77 -61.43
CA ASN A 778 67.94 -138.44 -62.73
C ASN A 778 69.38 -138.63 -63.25
N SER A 779 70.22 -137.61 -63.14
CA SER A 779 71.65 -137.68 -63.52
C SER A 779 72.42 -138.74 -62.73
N ARG A 780 72.11 -138.91 -61.43
CA ARG A 780 72.67 -140.00 -60.61
C ARG A 780 72.13 -141.36 -61.05
N LEU A 781 70.86 -141.44 -61.43
CA LEU A 781 70.23 -142.68 -61.89
C LEU A 781 70.82 -143.16 -63.22
N GLU A 782 70.94 -142.27 -64.22
CA GLU A 782 71.64 -142.57 -65.48
C GLU A 782 73.09 -143.03 -65.25
N GLN A 783 73.83 -142.38 -64.35
CA GLN A 783 75.20 -142.78 -64.00
C GLN A 783 75.23 -144.20 -63.41
N THR A 784 74.28 -144.56 -62.52
CA THR A 784 74.20 -145.94 -62.00
C THR A 784 73.81 -146.95 -63.09
N GLU A 785 72.86 -146.63 -63.98
CA GLU A 785 72.46 -147.49 -65.09
C GLU A 785 73.63 -147.77 -66.06
N LYS A 786 74.45 -146.74 -66.31
CA LYS A 786 75.69 -146.82 -67.10
C LYS A 786 76.74 -147.73 -66.44
N GLU A 787 76.91 -147.65 -65.12
CA GLU A 787 77.80 -148.54 -64.37
C GLU A 787 77.31 -149.99 -64.35
N TYR A 788 76.01 -150.23 -64.21
CA TYR A 788 75.43 -151.57 -64.32
C TYR A 788 75.57 -152.14 -65.74
N SER A 789 75.38 -151.31 -66.76
CA SER A 789 75.59 -151.69 -68.17
C SER A 789 77.03 -152.08 -68.46
N GLN A 790 78.01 -151.35 -67.91
CA GLN A 790 79.44 -151.71 -68.03
C GLN A 790 79.77 -153.02 -67.30
N LYS A 791 79.22 -153.25 -66.10
CA LYS A 791 79.37 -154.53 -65.37
C LYS A 791 78.77 -155.71 -66.15
N LEU A 792 77.62 -155.51 -66.79
CA LEU A 792 76.96 -156.53 -67.63
C LEU A 792 77.80 -156.87 -68.88
N ALA A 793 78.39 -155.87 -69.53
CA ALA A 793 79.28 -156.05 -70.67
C ALA A 793 80.56 -156.83 -70.29
N ALA A 794 81.22 -156.44 -69.19
CA ALA A 794 82.42 -157.14 -68.70
C ALA A 794 82.13 -158.60 -68.32
N SER A 795 81.01 -158.86 -67.64
CA SER A 795 80.56 -160.23 -67.32
C SER A 795 80.30 -161.06 -68.59
N SER A 796 79.67 -160.46 -69.61
CA SER A 796 79.41 -161.10 -70.90
C SER A 796 80.70 -161.48 -71.65
N GLN A 797 81.74 -160.65 -71.56
CA GLN A 797 83.05 -160.94 -72.14
C GLN A 797 83.74 -162.12 -71.43
N ILE A 798 83.75 -162.13 -70.09
CA ILE A 798 84.31 -163.25 -69.30
C ILE A 798 83.60 -164.57 -69.64
N ILE A 799 82.27 -164.55 -69.84
CA ILE A 799 81.49 -165.72 -70.27
C ILE A 799 81.89 -166.20 -71.68
N ALA A 800 82.30 -165.32 -72.58
CA ALA A 800 82.81 -165.69 -73.90
C ALA A 800 84.21 -166.33 -73.81
N GLU A 801 85.12 -165.77 -73.01
CA GLU A 801 86.48 -166.29 -72.78
C GLU A 801 86.46 -167.67 -72.08
N LEU A 802 85.54 -167.88 -71.14
CA LEU A 802 85.32 -169.20 -70.52
C LEU A 802 84.75 -170.22 -71.51
N LYS A 803 83.91 -169.81 -72.47
CA LYS A 803 83.43 -170.72 -73.53
C LYS A 803 84.55 -171.15 -74.47
N THR A 804 85.45 -170.25 -74.87
CA THR A 804 86.56 -170.61 -75.78
C THR A 804 87.56 -171.57 -75.13
N THR A 805 87.87 -171.40 -73.85
CA THR A 805 88.73 -172.33 -73.09
C THR A 805 88.10 -173.70 -72.84
N ILE A 806 86.78 -173.78 -72.64
CA ILE A 806 86.05 -175.07 -72.58
C ILE A 806 86.13 -175.81 -73.93
N SER A 807 86.01 -175.10 -75.04
CA SER A 807 86.14 -175.70 -76.39
C SER A 807 87.54 -176.30 -76.62
N SER A 808 88.61 -175.55 -76.35
CA SER A 808 89.99 -176.04 -76.59
C SER A 808 90.35 -177.26 -75.73
N LEU A 809 89.94 -177.28 -74.47
CA LEU A 809 90.13 -178.45 -73.58
C LEU A 809 89.33 -179.68 -74.05
N THR A 810 88.23 -179.49 -74.76
CA THR A 810 87.41 -180.58 -75.31
C THR A 810 88.07 -181.21 -76.54
N GLU A 811 88.69 -180.40 -77.42
CA GLU A 811 89.49 -180.91 -78.55
C GLU A 811 90.74 -181.66 -78.07
N GLU A 812 91.47 -181.09 -77.10
CA GLU A 812 92.69 -181.71 -76.54
C GLU A 812 92.39 -183.07 -75.89
N LYS A 813 91.32 -183.16 -75.08
CA LYS A 813 90.84 -184.43 -74.53
C LYS A 813 90.53 -185.47 -75.62
N SER A 814 89.82 -185.05 -76.66
CA SER A 814 89.41 -185.94 -77.76
C SER A 814 90.63 -186.50 -78.53
N ARG A 815 91.66 -185.66 -78.70
CA ARG A 815 92.91 -186.02 -79.36
C ARG A 815 93.73 -187.02 -78.53
N LEU A 816 93.89 -186.78 -77.23
CA LEU A 816 94.58 -187.70 -76.30
C LEU A 816 93.89 -189.07 -76.22
N GLN A 817 92.56 -189.10 -76.28
CA GLN A 817 91.80 -190.36 -76.28
C GLN A 817 92.06 -191.20 -77.55
N LEU A 818 92.20 -190.55 -78.71
CA LEU A 818 92.46 -191.23 -79.98
C LEU A 818 93.82 -191.95 -80.00
N ASP A 819 94.88 -191.27 -79.53
CA ASP A 819 96.24 -191.83 -79.46
C ASP A 819 96.29 -193.06 -78.52
N ALA A 820 95.59 -193.00 -77.38
CA ALA A 820 95.53 -194.11 -76.43
C ALA A 820 94.85 -195.36 -77.03
N GLU A 821 93.74 -195.20 -77.74
CA GLU A 821 93.09 -196.33 -78.43
C GLU A 821 93.94 -196.89 -79.58
N GLN A 822 94.84 -196.11 -80.17
CA GLN A 822 95.73 -196.56 -81.23
C GLN A 822 96.88 -197.43 -80.67
N GLN A 823 97.44 -197.07 -79.51
CA GLN A 823 98.43 -197.90 -78.81
C GLN A 823 97.85 -199.25 -78.36
N ILE A 824 96.63 -199.28 -77.82
CA ILE A 824 95.98 -200.52 -77.38
C ILE A 824 95.81 -201.50 -78.57
N ARG A 825 95.43 -200.99 -79.75
CA ARG A 825 95.30 -201.78 -80.99
C ARG A 825 96.63 -202.31 -81.54
N GLU A 826 97.77 -201.74 -81.17
CA GLU A 826 99.11 -202.30 -81.46
C GLU A 826 99.46 -203.47 -80.52
N VAL A 827 99.19 -203.32 -79.22
CA VAL A 827 99.55 -204.31 -78.20
C VAL A 827 98.74 -205.60 -78.36
N VAL A 828 97.42 -205.50 -78.61
CA VAL A 828 96.55 -206.66 -78.84
C VAL A 828 97.01 -207.47 -80.06
N ARG A 829 97.40 -206.82 -81.16
CA ARG A 829 97.89 -207.46 -82.38
C ARG A 829 99.13 -208.32 -82.10
N LYS A 830 100.14 -207.71 -81.43
CA LYS A 830 101.39 -208.37 -81.02
C LYS A 830 101.19 -209.53 -80.02
N TYR A 831 100.03 -209.62 -79.39
CA TYR A 831 99.66 -210.74 -78.51
C TYR A 831 99.02 -211.90 -79.29
N GLU A 832 98.09 -211.62 -80.21
CA GLU A 832 97.49 -212.64 -81.10
C GLU A 832 98.56 -213.32 -81.98
N ASP A 833 99.47 -212.56 -82.58
CA ASP A 833 100.57 -213.10 -83.40
C ASP A 833 101.40 -214.13 -82.62
N LYS A 834 101.67 -213.85 -81.33
CA LYS A 834 102.52 -214.67 -80.46
C LYS A 834 101.80 -215.91 -79.92
N LYS A 835 100.48 -215.84 -79.79
CA LYS A 835 99.57 -216.96 -79.48
C LYS A 835 99.49 -217.93 -80.66
N HIS A 836 99.42 -217.45 -81.90
CA HIS A 836 99.44 -218.32 -83.09
C HIS A 836 100.77 -219.06 -83.29
N GLN A 837 101.91 -218.41 -82.98
CA GLN A 837 103.21 -219.08 -82.98
C GLN A 837 103.24 -220.31 -82.04
N LEU A 838 102.80 -220.13 -80.78
CA LEU A 838 102.79 -221.19 -79.77
C LEU A 838 101.87 -222.37 -80.13
N ILE A 839 100.73 -222.12 -80.79
CA ILE A 839 99.85 -223.18 -81.28
C ILE A 839 100.55 -224.01 -82.37
N THR A 840 101.21 -223.32 -83.32
CA THR A 840 101.91 -223.96 -84.45
C THR A 840 103.06 -224.87 -83.99
N ASP A 841 103.81 -224.45 -82.97
CA ASP A 841 104.90 -225.25 -82.42
C ASP A 841 104.39 -226.46 -81.62
N ASN A 842 103.23 -226.35 -80.96
CA ASN A 842 102.63 -227.45 -80.20
C ASN A 842 102.07 -228.57 -81.12
N GLU A 843 101.47 -228.21 -82.26
CA GLU A 843 101.00 -229.18 -83.27
C GLU A 843 102.15 -229.97 -83.92
N ARG A 844 103.38 -229.43 -83.93
CA ARG A 844 104.58 -230.16 -84.38
C ARG A 844 105.04 -231.21 -83.38
N VAL A 845 104.85 -230.98 -82.08
CA VAL A 845 105.29 -231.91 -81.01
C VAL A 845 104.41 -233.16 -80.94
N ILE A 846 103.10 -233.02 -81.18
CA ILE A 846 102.14 -234.14 -81.12
C ILE A 846 102.38 -235.18 -82.23
N LYS A 847 103.13 -234.85 -83.29
CA LYS A 847 103.35 -235.72 -84.47
C LYS A 847 104.48 -236.75 -84.32
N VAL A 848 104.84 -237.10 -83.08
CA VAL A 848 105.90 -238.06 -82.72
C VAL A 848 105.40 -239.13 -81.73
N ILE A 849 104.07 -239.29 -81.63
CA ILE A 849 103.37 -240.45 -81.07
C ILE A 849 102.31 -240.88 -82.10
#